data_AF-A0A8H6RQI5-F1
#
_entry.id   AF-A0A8H6RQI5-F1
#
_cell.length_a   1.000
_cell.length_b   1.000
_cell.length_c   1.000
_cell.angle_alpha   90.00
_cell.angle_beta   90.00
_cell.angle_gamma   90.00
#
_symmetry.space_group_name_H-M   'P 1'
#
loop_
_entity.id
_entity.type
_entity.pdbx_description
1 polymer ?
#
loop_
_entity_poly.entity_id
_entity_poly.type
_entity_poly.pdbx_seq_one_letter_code
_entity_poly.pdbx_strand_id
1 'polypeptide(L)'
;MHTMAGGSILLSNDAKKDPKEIFNRRLLYLLVAVAWAGMFYGFDQGNIGGIMELPSFEASFGLLDDTQEQRDNKKGTIAAMLAAGGSLGALLAAPTSDYLGRKWSVFTYGLVFMVGASLQMVPDFNVLLAGRFVGGLGVGACSMLTPQFLSENAPKSVCTYNLCIIVALMIAFWVNYGVSLWSGPNIEHNTSQWQTAMAIQLIPGGLMCFMVPWLLETPRYLIRIGKSEKGLSNLCKLRGLPSDHPYVQLEYSETRNQIAAEQEIHAGNSYWQILKDIFTIPSNFQRFFLAVMLFLFHKLTGTDSLNYFAPRIFQIIGVSDGNSLLTTGVYGVVKFITTIFYVGYLVEHVGRRLPLIVGATIQASCMLYLALYVRFGPNPETVTGGTPAGGIVGIIAIYLYAFGWSFGHSVACYVVAAEIFPARIRSFCMSICFFTNWIVNYGITRATPNMITTMGWGIFLMYAALTYLGVGFVWLCLPETKGRSIEAMDDLFKHPLWMMWKYAYPKEEDKVRKDVQQAFADHKLAEGDLDGSHVKGGSVVVVVTERVEKKSDAEASATVPAGVWCPVVSLYKDSPRQEIDLEATYTYFAHLIRGGVNGLVLQGSTAEAALLSREERIDITRTARKVATDLGVPEFPLAAGISGQSTNETLRLADDAAAAGADFGLLLPPSYWPSAITNDALIDFYREVADHSRIPIIVYNFPGVTSGVDLGVDVLSQIATHPNIRGVKLTCANAGKVTSLTAKFKPSEFAVFAGQSDWLLPCLIGGGVGCVTGIGNVFPRSVSKLYSLWQEGKIEEARELQGRVALAEAACKKGLAATKFGTAYFAGPVAGLSNHASFSTRKPYKPAGKALQDSTIATMQPLADLERSLPDSISRPPTKSVNVTNGIHHKEGVRSHFTLNTGANLPAIGFGTWKAAPGDAAKAVKEAFVAGYRHFDCAPLYFNEAEIGGVFKEAPIPRSEFFVTTKLWSSDHQRVQQALDKSLQDLGLDYIDLYLMHWPVTLSPDTGAEYGKEDRKVHVEGWDFRDTWREMENLLDTGKVRAIGVANFSTVNLEKLLETAKVVPAVNQTEIQPLLPQDKLHAYCSSKGIHQTAFGPLGGTGSTLHEEPIIVEIAKKRGVATGNVMLSWGIAKGWSVIPKSISPKRIAANLRDNFVPSREEMQAIDALAKKQGKRFNRPDWGTTIFHDDVDANVA
;
A
#
# COMPACT_ATOMS: atom_id res chain seq x y z
N MET A 1 23.21 1.52 -3.54
CA MET A 1 23.84 0.70 -2.47
C MET A 1 24.33 -0.67 -2.96
N HIS A 2 24.09 -1.03 -4.23
CA HIS A 2 24.66 -2.25 -4.81
C HIS A 2 26.17 -2.10 -4.94
N THR A 3 26.89 -3.16 -4.52
CA THR A 3 28.35 -3.32 -4.33
C THR A 3 28.97 -2.59 -3.15
N MET A 4 28.78 -3.11 -1.94
CA MET A 4 29.59 -2.76 -0.78
C MET A 4 30.97 -3.44 -0.77
N ALA A 5 31.30 -4.30 -1.74
CA ALA A 5 32.59 -4.98 -1.74
C ALA A 5 33.02 -5.53 -3.11
N GLY A 6 34.23 -5.14 -3.53
CA GLY A 6 35.09 -5.96 -4.38
C GLY A 6 35.08 -5.75 -5.90
N GLY A 7 34.65 -4.61 -6.43
CA GLY A 7 34.77 -4.33 -7.87
C GLY A 7 36.03 -3.57 -8.27
N SER A 8 36.62 -3.92 -9.42
CA SER A 8 37.76 -3.23 -10.03
C SER A 8 37.29 -2.25 -11.10
N ILE A 9 37.68 -0.97 -10.98
CA ILE A 9 37.41 0.12 -11.94
C ILE A 9 37.81 -0.25 -13.38
N LEU A 10 38.86 -1.07 -13.53
CA LEU A 10 39.44 -1.40 -14.84
C LEU A 10 38.66 -2.49 -15.59
N LEU A 11 37.82 -3.27 -14.91
CA LEU A 11 37.27 -4.53 -15.44
C LEU A 11 35.74 -4.65 -15.35
N SER A 12 35.08 -3.77 -14.58
CA SER A 12 33.62 -3.71 -14.50
C SER A 12 32.98 -3.36 -15.86
N ASN A 13 32.10 -4.23 -16.36
CA ASN A 13 31.32 -3.96 -17.59
C ASN A 13 30.31 -2.82 -17.42
N ASP A 14 29.89 -2.52 -16.18
CA ASP A 14 28.99 -1.41 -15.87
C ASP A 14 29.74 -0.06 -15.89
N ALA A 15 30.99 -0.03 -15.42
CA ALA A 15 31.84 1.17 -15.48
C ALA A 15 32.10 1.66 -16.92
N LYS A 16 31.95 0.78 -17.93
CA LYS A 16 32.04 1.14 -19.36
C LYS A 16 30.80 1.86 -19.90
N LYS A 17 29.65 1.73 -19.23
CA LYS A 17 28.37 2.38 -19.60
C LYS A 17 28.17 3.73 -18.90
N ASP A 18 28.94 3.99 -17.85
CA ASP A 18 28.89 5.24 -17.09
C ASP A 18 29.61 6.39 -17.82
N PRO A 19 29.16 7.66 -17.67
CA PRO A 19 29.82 8.81 -18.28
C PRO A 19 31.26 8.96 -17.76
N LYS A 20 32.23 9.21 -18.65
CA LYS A 20 33.66 9.29 -18.25
C LYS A 20 33.93 10.42 -17.26
N GLU A 21 33.11 11.47 -17.29
CA GLU A 21 33.18 12.67 -16.48
C GLU A 21 32.96 12.38 -14.98
N ILE A 22 32.29 11.28 -14.62
CA ILE A 22 32.06 10.91 -13.22
C ILE A 22 33.34 10.44 -12.53
N PHE A 23 34.32 9.93 -13.29
CA PHE A 23 35.63 9.52 -12.79
C PHE A 23 36.56 10.74 -12.63
N ASN A 24 36.17 11.64 -11.74
CA ASN A 24 36.86 12.91 -11.52
C ASN A 24 37.81 12.87 -10.30
N ARG A 25 38.65 13.91 -10.18
CA ARG A 25 39.63 14.05 -9.09
C ARG A 25 39.00 14.06 -7.69
N ARG A 26 37.76 14.51 -7.54
CA ARG A 26 37.07 14.54 -6.24
C ARG A 26 36.62 13.14 -5.81
N LEU A 27 36.13 12.34 -6.75
CA LEU A 27 35.82 10.94 -6.49
C LEU A 27 37.09 10.17 -6.09
N LEU A 28 38.20 10.36 -6.82
CA LEU A 28 39.49 9.78 -6.46
C LEU A 28 39.95 10.20 -5.05
N TYR A 29 39.86 11.49 -4.73
CA TYR A 29 40.19 12.00 -3.39
C TYR A 29 39.34 11.35 -2.30
N LEU A 30 38.02 11.20 -2.51
CA LEU A 30 37.12 10.53 -1.58
C LEU A 30 37.51 9.08 -1.36
N LEU A 31 37.77 8.34 -2.44
CA LEU A 31 38.17 6.94 -2.38
C LEU A 31 39.46 6.75 -1.59
N VAL A 32 40.47 7.61 -1.81
CA VAL A 32 41.76 7.57 -1.10
C VAL A 32 41.60 7.97 0.35
N ALA A 33 40.95 9.10 0.63
CA ALA A 33 40.81 9.65 1.98
C ALA A 33 40.05 8.72 2.92
N VAL A 34 38.97 8.10 2.43
CA VAL A 34 38.14 7.19 3.23
C VAL A 34 38.81 5.82 3.35
N ALA A 35 39.39 5.26 2.28
CA ALA A 35 40.09 3.98 2.35
C ALA A 35 41.34 3.99 3.23
N TRP A 36 41.91 5.17 3.48
CA TRP A 36 43.02 5.35 4.41
C TRP A 36 42.71 4.89 5.84
N ALA A 37 41.42 4.82 6.22
CA ALA A 37 41.02 4.20 7.48
C ALA A 37 41.45 2.72 7.59
N GLY A 38 41.56 2.03 6.45
CA GLY A 38 42.07 0.67 6.41
C GLY A 38 43.56 0.59 6.69
N MET A 39 44.32 1.65 6.38
CA MET A 39 45.77 1.67 6.57
C MET A 39 46.13 1.63 8.06
N PHE A 40 45.48 2.41 8.92
CA PHE A 40 45.84 2.39 10.34
C PHE A 40 45.43 1.08 11.02
N TYR A 41 44.33 0.44 10.57
CA TYR A 41 43.95 -0.89 11.04
C TYR A 41 45.01 -1.93 10.67
N GLY A 42 45.37 -2.00 9.38
CA GLY A 42 46.35 -2.95 8.90
C GLY A 42 47.73 -2.74 9.53
N PHE A 43 48.11 -1.48 9.73
CA PHE A 43 49.37 -1.14 10.36
C PHE A 43 49.42 -1.63 11.81
N ASP A 44 48.46 -1.28 12.67
CA ASP A 44 48.46 -1.74 14.08
C ASP A 44 48.52 -3.27 14.18
N GLN A 45 47.70 -3.97 13.36
CA GLN A 45 47.63 -5.42 13.35
C GLN A 45 48.99 -6.08 13.02
N GLY A 46 49.72 -5.54 12.05
CA GLY A 46 51.03 -6.08 11.66
C GLY A 46 52.18 -5.62 12.56
N ASN A 47 52.03 -4.44 13.17
CA ASN A 47 53.08 -3.78 13.93
C ASN A 47 53.30 -4.46 15.28
N ILE A 48 52.24 -4.69 16.06
CA ILE A 48 52.36 -5.22 17.43
C ILE A 48 53.04 -6.59 17.48
N GLY A 49 52.81 -7.44 16.47
CA GLY A 49 53.33 -8.81 16.44
C GLY A 49 54.84 -8.90 16.35
N GLY A 50 55.47 -8.02 15.57
CA GLY A 50 56.94 -7.95 15.50
C GLY A 50 57.55 -7.19 16.67
N ILE A 51 56.87 -6.15 17.18
CA ILE A 51 57.35 -5.35 18.31
C ILE A 51 57.44 -6.17 19.60
N MET A 52 56.48 -7.07 19.86
CA MET A 52 56.48 -7.91 21.06
C MET A 52 57.67 -8.87 21.16
N GLU A 53 58.40 -9.08 20.06
CA GLU A 53 59.59 -9.93 19.99
C GLU A 53 60.90 -9.10 20.01
N LEU A 54 60.82 -7.77 20.11
CA LEU A 54 62.00 -6.91 20.24
C LEU A 54 62.52 -6.93 21.68
N PRO A 55 63.85 -7.13 21.89
CA PRO A 55 64.43 -7.15 23.24
C PRO A 55 64.16 -5.88 24.05
N SER A 56 64.17 -4.71 23.40
CA SER A 56 63.85 -3.42 24.03
C SER A 56 62.41 -3.30 24.52
N PHE A 57 61.45 -3.94 23.84
CA PHE A 57 60.07 -3.99 24.26
C PHE A 57 59.91 -4.94 25.46
N GLU A 58 60.54 -6.12 25.40
CA GLU A 58 60.50 -7.08 26.50
C GLU A 58 61.09 -6.50 27.80
N ALA A 59 62.19 -5.76 27.71
CA ALA A 59 62.76 -5.03 28.84
C ALA A 59 61.83 -3.91 29.37
N SER A 60 61.24 -3.11 28.47
CA SER A 60 60.39 -1.96 28.84
C SER A 60 59.13 -2.34 29.61
N PHE A 61 58.58 -3.54 29.37
CA PHE A 61 57.36 -4.03 30.00
C PHE A 61 57.59 -5.15 31.02
N GLY A 62 58.85 -5.39 31.40
CA GLY A 62 59.23 -6.37 32.42
C GLY A 62 58.90 -7.81 32.02
N LEU A 63 59.02 -8.16 30.74
CA LEU A 63 58.76 -9.50 30.21
C LEU A 63 59.97 -10.43 30.38
N LEU A 64 61.19 -9.90 30.48
CA LEU A 64 62.42 -10.70 30.59
C LEU A 64 62.48 -11.52 31.90
N ASP A 65 61.95 -10.97 32.99
CA ASP A 65 61.98 -11.57 34.34
C ASP A 65 60.75 -12.45 34.67
N ASP A 66 59.73 -12.44 33.80
CA ASP A 66 58.48 -13.18 33.99
C ASP A 66 58.65 -14.69 33.74
N THR A 67 57.80 -15.54 34.34
CA THR A 67 57.69 -16.95 33.93
C THR A 67 57.11 -17.07 32.51
N GLN A 68 57.32 -18.20 31.82
CA GLN A 68 56.76 -18.41 30.47
C GLN A 68 55.23 -18.19 30.43
N GLU A 69 54.51 -18.66 31.45
CA GLU A 69 53.06 -18.47 31.57
C GLU A 69 52.67 -16.99 31.76
N GLN A 70 53.44 -16.24 32.55
CA GLN A 70 53.22 -14.80 32.75
C GLN A 70 53.50 -14.02 31.47
N ARG A 71 54.59 -14.35 30.75
CA ARG A 71 54.91 -13.75 29.44
C ARG A 71 53.81 -14.00 28.41
N ASP A 72 53.36 -15.25 28.28
CA ASP A 72 52.31 -15.63 27.33
C ASP A 72 51.00 -14.89 27.63
N ASN A 73 50.63 -14.78 28.92
CA ASN A 73 49.46 -14.03 29.35
C ASN A 73 49.56 -12.53 29.07
N LYS A 74 50.71 -11.90 29.33
CA LYS A 74 50.92 -10.48 29.03
C LYS A 74 50.91 -10.22 27.52
N LYS A 75 51.68 -10.97 26.72
CA LYS A 75 51.71 -10.86 25.24
C LYS A 75 50.32 -11.09 24.63
N GLY A 76 49.59 -12.10 25.10
CA GLY A 76 48.21 -12.37 24.65
C GLY A 76 47.24 -11.24 25.01
N THR A 77 47.37 -10.65 26.19
CA THR A 77 46.53 -9.52 26.63
C THR A 77 46.81 -8.26 25.82
N ILE A 78 48.10 -7.94 25.59
CA ILE A 78 48.52 -6.81 24.75
C ILE A 78 47.90 -6.96 23.35
N ALA A 79 48.12 -8.08 22.67
CA ALA A 79 47.63 -8.29 21.32
C ALA A 79 46.09 -8.20 21.23
N ALA A 80 45.38 -8.81 22.18
CA ALA A 80 43.91 -8.92 22.13
C ALA A 80 43.16 -7.63 22.50
N MET A 81 43.75 -6.73 23.31
CA MET A 81 43.03 -5.56 23.84
C MET A 81 42.49 -4.61 22.75
N LEU A 82 43.17 -4.53 21.61
CA LEU A 82 42.67 -3.82 20.43
C LEU A 82 41.34 -4.40 19.93
N ALA A 83 41.23 -5.73 19.88
CA ALA A 83 40.02 -6.41 19.43
C ALA A 83 38.86 -6.24 20.43
N ALA A 84 39.14 -6.15 21.74
CA ALA A 84 38.14 -5.82 22.75
C ALA A 84 37.53 -4.43 22.49
N GLY A 85 38.37 -3.41 22.29
CA GLY A 85 37.93 -2.08 21.88
C GLY A 85 37.18 -2.10 20.54
N GLY A 86 37.69 -2.89 19.58
CA GLY A 86 37.08 -3.07 18.26
C GLY A 86 35.63 -3.57 18.32
N SER A 87 35.34 -4.48 19.26
CA SER A 87 33.99 -5.02 19.43
C SER A 87 32.98 -3.96 19.87
N LEU A 88 33.36 -3.12 20.84
CA LEU A 88 32.52 -2.01 21.29
C LEU A 88 32.40 -0.92 20.21
N GLY A 89 33.50 -0.63 19.51
CA GLY A 89 33.52 0.33 18.41
C GLY A 89 32.55 -0.05 17.29
N ALA A 90 32.51 -1.34 16.91
CA ALA A 90 31.60 -1.84 15.89
C ALA A 90 30.11 -1.72 16.27
N LEU A 91 29.76 -1.85 17.55
CA LEU A 91 28.38 -1.65 18.05
C LEU A 91 27.98 -0.17 18.07
N LEU A 92 28.89 0.72 18.45
CA LEU A 92 28.62 2.15 18.54
C LEU A 92 28.61 2.85 17.17
N ALA A 93 29.17 2.21 16.14
CA ALA A 93 29.30 2.78 14.80
C ALA A 93 27.96 3.06 14.10
N ALA A 94 26.98 2.16 14.21
CA ALA A 94 25.68 2.36 13.54
C ALA A 94 24.88 3.55 14.13
N PRO A 95 24.67 3.64 15.46
CA PRO A 95 23.99 4.79 16.07
C PRO A 95 24.69 6.12 15.79
N THR A 96 26.02 6.15 15.88
CA THR A 96 26.78 7.37 15.64
C THR A 96 26.73 7.80 14.18
N SER A 97 26.82 6.87 13.22
CA SER A 97 26.62 7.15 11.79
C SER A 97 25.23 7.69 11.51
N ASP A 98 24.24 7.21 12.24
CA ASP A 98 22.86 7.63 12.01
C ASP A 98 22.60 9.05 12.50
N TYR A 99 23.24 9.43 13.61
CA TYR A 99 23.11 10.74 14.22
C TYR A 99 24.03 11.79 13.57
N LEU A 100 25.34 11.54 13.50
CA LEU A 100 26.34 12.51 13.05
C LEU A 100 26.54 12.57 11.53
N GLY A 101 26.13 11.53 10.81
CA GLY A 101 26.48 11.35 9.39
C GLY A 101 27.82 10.63 9.21
N ARG A 102 28.08 10.11 8.00
CA ARG A 102 29.19 9.19 7.76
C ARG A 102 30.53 9.91 7.85
N LYS A 103 30.61 11.13 7.33
CA LYS A 103 31.82 11.96 7.36
C LYS A 103 32.29 12.21 8.78
N TRP A 104 31.41 12.72 9.62
CA TRP A 104 31.78 13.12 10.97
C TRP A 104 32.00 11.92 11.89
N SER A 105 31.30 10.81 11.66
CA SER A 105 31.59 9.56 12.37
C SER A 105 33.00 9.03 12.08
N VAL A 106 33.41 8.90 10.81
CA VAL A 106 34.78 8.44 10.45
C VAL A 106 35.84 9.39 11.03
N PHE A 107 35.62 10.70 10.95
CA PHE A 107 36.54 11.68 11.55
C PHE A 107 36.68 11.51 13.06
N THR A 108 35.56 11.35 13.77
CA THR A 108 35.53 11.23 15.24
C THR A 108 36.27 9.98 15.69
N TYR A 109 36.00 8.84 15.06
CA TYR A 109 36.68 7.59 15.40
C TYR A 109 38.14 7.55 14.94
N GLY A 110 38.51 8.33 13.92
CA GLY A 110 39.90 8.61 13.57
C GLY A 110 40.65 9.34 14.68
N LEU A 111 40.04 10.37 15.28
CA LEU A 111 40.62 11.08 16.43
C LEU A 111 40.76 10.15 17.65
N VAL A 112 39.75 9.32 17.92
CA VAL A 112 39.81 8.30 18.97
C VAL A 112 40.97 7.34 18.74
N PHE A 113 41.18 6.89 17.49
CA PHE A 113 42.35 6.08 17.16
C PHE A 113 43.67 6.81 17.42
N MET A 114 43.79 8.09 17.03
CA MET A 114 45.01 8.89 17.26
C MET A 114 45.35 9.06 18.74
N VAL A 115 44.33 9.23 19.59
CA VAL A 115 44.50 9.25 21.06
C VAL A 115 45.01 7.89 21.54
N GLY A 116 44.36 6.80 21.12
CA GLY A 116 44.78 5.44 21.47
C GLY A 116 46.21 5.13 21.03
N ALA A 117 46.56 5.43 19.79
CA ALA A 117 47.88 5.22 19.22
C ALA A 117 48.98 6.03 19.94
N SER A 118 48.67 7.26 20.37
CA SER A 118 49.60 8.08 21.17
C SER A 118 49.84 7.48 22.56
N LEU A 119 48.78 6.96 23.21
CA LEU A 119 48.90 6.31 24.52
C LEU A 119 49.76 5.04 24.45
N GLN A 120 49.71 4.30 23.34
CA GLN A 120 50.54 3.10 23.14
C GLN A 120 52.05 3.37 23.11
N MET A 121 52.49 4.62 22.97
CA MET A 121 53.92 4.97 22.99
C MET A 121 54.48 5.13 24.41
N VAL A 122 53.62 5.17 25.43
CA VAL A 122 54.04 5.33 26.82
C VAL A 122 54.58 3.99 27.34
N PRO A 123 55.79 3.94 27.93
CA PRO A 123 56.39 2.73 28.49
C PRO A 123 55.76 2.36 29.84
N ASP A 124 54.44 2.23 29.87
CA ASP A 124 53.66 1.74 31.03
C ASP A 124 52.65 0.70 30.55
N PHE A 125 52.62 -0.45 31.22
CA PHE A 125 51.80 -1.59 30.79
C PHE A 125 50.30 -1.27 30.77
N ASN A 126 49.79 -0.56 31.78
CA ASN A 126 48.37 -0.23 31.87
C ASN A 126 47.98 0.85 30.86
N VAL A 127 48.85 1.86 30.65
CA VAL A 127 48.64 2.90 29.64
C VAL A 127 48.68 2.30 28.23
N LEU A 128 49.59 1.35 27.97
CA LEU A 128 49.62 0.59 26.72
C LEU A 128 48.28 -0.14 26.49
N LEU A 129 47.77 -0.87 27.49
CA LEU A 129 46.50 -1.56 27.38
C LEU A 129 45.32 -0.61 27.16
N ALA A 130 45.27 0.51 27.89
CA ALA A 130 44.26 1.55 27.70
C ALA A 130 44.34 2.14 26.28
N GLY A 131 45.55 2.42 25.80
CA GLY A 131 45.81 2.89 24.44
C GLY A 131 45.35 1.91 23.37
N ARG A 132 45.58 0.61 23.58
CA ARG A 132 45.10 -0.45 22.67
C ARG A 132 43.58 -0.56 22.70
N PHE A 133 42.93 -0.47 23.86
CA PHE A 133 41.47 -0.48 23.94
C PHE A 133 40.85 0.73 23.22
N VAL A 134 41.36 1.94 23.49
CA VAL A 134 40.90 3.18 22.86
C VAL A 134 41.17 3.19 21.37
N GLY A 135 42.36 2.77 20.93
CA GLY A 135 42.69 2.60 19.52
C GLY A 135 41.76 1.59 18.83
N GLY A 136 41.44 0.50 19.54
CA GLY A 136 40.49 -0.52 19.13
C GLY A 136 39.10 0.04 18.84
N LEU A 137 38.58 0.94 19.69
CA LEU A 137 37.28 1.60 19.44
C LEU A 137 37.25 2.30 18.08
N GLY A 138 38.33 3.02 17.74
CA GLY A 138 38.47 3.68 16.45
C GLY A 138 38.53 2.70 15.28
N VAL A 139 39.35 1.64 15.40
CA VAL A 139 39.49 0.59 14.39
C VAL A 139 38.19 -0.15 14.14
N GLY A 140 37.52 -0.59 15.20
CA GLY A 140 36.26 -1.33 15.11
C GLY A 140 35.15 -0.50 14.47
N ALA A 141 35.00 0.76 14.89
CA ALA A 141 34.01 1.63 14.30
C ALA A 141 34.29 1.94 12.82
N CYS A 142 35.54 2.26 12.48
CA CYS A 142 35.92 2.54 11.09
C CYS A 142 35.79 1.31 10.19
N SER A 143 35.94 0.09 10.71
CA SER A 143 35.74 -1.15 9.94
C SER A 143 34.31 -1.32 9.42
N MET A 144 33.32 -0.75 10.11
CA MET A 144 31.92 -0.72 9.67
C MET A 144 31.59 0.54 8.86
N LEU A 145 32.05 1.71 9.32
CA LEU A 145 31.71 3.01 8.72
C LEU A 145 32.33 3.23 7.34
N THR A 146 33.57 2.79 7.15
CA THR A 146 34.34 3.10 5.95
C THR A 146 33.77 2.42 4.70
N PRO A 147 33.47 1.10 4.71
CA PRO A 147 32.82 0.45 3.57
C PRO A 147 31.45 1.07 3.26
N GLN A 148 30.69 1.43 4.30
CA GLN A 148 29.39 2.08 4.14
C GLN A 148 29.52 3.44 3.45
N PHE A 149 30.44 4.30 3.92
CA PHE A 149 30.69 5.61 3.33
C PHE A 149 31.10 5.47 1.85
N LEU A 150 32.05 4.58 1.53
CA LEU A 150 32.46 4.33 0.15
C LEU A 150 31.29 3.91 -0.74
N SER A 151 30.45 2.97 -0.29
CA SER A 151 29.31 2.47 -1.08
C SER A 151 28.18 3.48 -1.31
N GLU A 152 28.10 4.52 -0.48
CA GLU A 152 27.10 5.58 -0.62
C GLU A 152 27.54 6.71 -1.55
N ASN A 153 28.84 6.79 -1.90
CA ASN A 153 29.39 7.89 -2.72
C ASN A 153 30.05 7.40 -4.01
N ALA A 154 30.63 6.19 -4.01
CA ALA A 154 31.22 5.61 -5.19
C ALA A 154 30.14 5.05 -6.13
N PRO A 155 30.37 5.09 -7.45
CA PRO A 155 29.63 4.26 -8.42
C PRO A 155 29.72 2.77 -8.04
N LYS A 156 28.87 1.93 -8.65
CA LYS A 156 28.68 0.49 -8.33
C LYS A 156 29.92 -0.42 -8.56
N SER A 157 31.15 0.11 -8.54
CA SER A 157 32.34 -0.56 -9.06
C SER A 157 33.65 -0.28 -8.30
N VAL A 158 33.61 0.23 -7.05
CA VAL A 158 34.86 0.60 -6.34
C VAL A 158 34.94 0.08 -4.91
N CYS A 159 35.96 -0.75 -4.60
CA CYS A 159 36.30 -1.11 -3.23
C CYS A 159 37.82 -1.07 -2.99
N THR A 160 38.29 -0.03 -2.30
CA THR A 160 39.71 0.22 -1.99
C THR A 160 40.11 -0.11 -0.55
N TYR A 161 39.14 -0.32 0.35
CA TYR A 161 39.36 -0.44 1.80
C TYR A 161 40.21 -1.65 2.21
N ASN A 162 39.88 -2.86 1.75
CA ASN A 162 40.62 -4.07 2.14
C ASN A 162 42.05 -4.08 1.59
N LEU A 163 42.26 -3.51 0.41
CA LEU A 163 43.59 -3.36 -0.18
C LEU A 163 44.48 -2.47 0.70
N CYS A 164 43.95 -1.35 1.21
CA CYS A 164 44.67 -0.49 2.15
C CYS A 164 45.07 -1.21 3.45
N ILE A 165 44.21 -2.09 3.98
CA ILE A 165 44.55 -2.91 5.16
C ILE A 165 45.78 -3.77 4.87
N ILE A 166 45.78 -4.50 3.76
CA ILE A 166 46.86 -5.43 3.44
C ILE A 166 48.16 -4.68 3.06
N VAL A 167 48.07 -3.55 2.37
CA VAL A 167 49.23 -2.68 2.10
C VAL A 167 49.88 -2.22 3.40
N ALA A 168 49.08 -1.70 4.34
CA ALA A 168 49.62 -1.24 5.61
C ALA A 168 50.15 -2.36 6.48
N LEU A 169 49.51 -3.53 6.46
CA LEU A 169 49.98 -4.74 7.13
C LEU A 169 51.37 -5.15 6.61
N MET A 170 51.55 -5.15 5.28
CA MET A 170 52.85 -5.43 4.65
C MET A 170 53.89 -4.40 5.08
N ILE A 171 53.57 -3.11 5.02
CA ILE A 171 54.49 -2.03 5.44
C ILE A 171 54.88 -2.21 6.91
N ALA A 172 53.94 -2.54 7.80
CA ALA A 172 54.21 -2.77 9.21
C ALA A 172 55.18 -3.94 9.45
N PHE A 173 55.05 -5.05 8.72
CA PHE A 173 56.02 -6.16 8.81
C PHE A 173 57.43 -5.74 8.36
N TRP A 174 57.55 -4.93 7.31
CA TRP A 174 58.84 -4.39 6.87
C TRP A 174 59.41 -3.34 7.82
N VAL A 175 58.58 -2.53 8.46
CA VAL A 175 58.99 -1.60 9.52
C VAL A 175 59.56 -2.37 10.70
N ASN A 176 58.86 -3.43 11.15
CA ASN A 176 59.34 -4.29 12.23
C ASN A 176 60.70 -4.93 11.90
N TYR A 177 60.87 -5.43 10.68
CA TYR A 177 62.17 -5.95 10.23
C TYR A 177 63.24 -4.85 10.18
N GLY A 178 62.91 -3.66 9.66
CA GLY A 178 63.85 -2.53 9.60
C GLY A 178 64.33 -2.08 10.98
N VAL A 179 63.43 -2.07 11.97
CA VAL A 179 63.73 -1.72 13.36
C VAL A 179 64.48 -2.85 14.08
N SER A 180 64.27 -4.12 13.71
CA SER A 180 65.03 -5.24 14.26
C SER A 180 66.48 -5.28 13.79
N LEU A 181 66.82 -4.63 12.67
CA LEU A 181 68.20 -4.49 12.18
C LEU A 181 69.01 -3.45 12.96
N TRP A 182 68.39 -2.69 13.86
CA TRP A 182 69.11 -1.72 14.68
C TRP A 182 70.09 -2.48 15.58
N SER A 183 71.36 -2.08 15.57
CA SER A 183 72.41 -2.72 16.35
C SER A 183 73.25 -1.66 17.06
N GLY A 184 73.45 -1.81 18.37
CA GLY A 184 74.27 -0.92 19.19
C GLY A 184 74.40 -1.42 20.63
N PRO A 185 75.38 -0.92 21.42
CA PRO A 185 75.48 -1.27 22.84
C PRO A 185 74.24 -0.81 23.61
N ASN A 186 73.73 -1.65 24.53
CA ASN A 186 72.55 -1.39 25.37
C ASN A 186 71.21 -1.22 24.62
N ILE A 187 71.01 -1.92 23.51
CA ILE A 187 69.76 -1.82 22.75
C ILE A 187 68.51 -2.20 23.56
N GLU A 188 68.64 -3.07 24.56
CA GLU A 188 67.57 -3.47 25.50
C GLU A 188 67.03 -2.28 26.31
N HIS A 189 67.83 -1.24 26.53
CA HIS A 189 67.40 -0.02 27.22
C HIS A 189 66.98 1.11 26.25
N ASN A 190 67.09 0.89 24.94
CA ASN A 190 66.72 1.88 23.94
C ASN A 190 65.24 1.78 23.58
N THR A 191 64.39 2.44 24.38
CA THR A 191 62.94 2.52 24.14
C THR A 191 62.57 3.11 22.79
N SER A 192 63.47 3.89 22.17
CA SER A 192 63.23 4.50 20.86
C SER A 192 63.06 3.47 19.75
N GLN A 193 63.59 2.25 19.91
CA GLN A 193 63.48 1.18 18.92
C GLN A 193 62.01 0.82 18.68
N TRP A 194 61.30 0.32 19.69
CA TRP A 194 59.89 -0.05 19.56
C TRP A 194 58.95 1.16 19.47
N GLN A 195 59.29 2.29 20.11
CA GLN A 195 58.49 3.51 20.04
C GLN A 195 58.47 4.10 18.63
N THR A 196 59.55 3.98 17.85
CA THR A 196 59.58 4.44 16.45
C THR A 196 58.61 3.63 15.60
N ALA A 197 58.62 2.30 15.75
CA ALA A 197 57.68 1.42 15.06
C ALA A 197 56.22 1.74 15.46
N MET A 198 55.93 2.00 16.73
CA MET A 198 54.62 2.46 17.20
C MET A 198 54.25 3.86 16.67
N ALA A 199 55.18 4.80 16.63
CA ALA A 199 54.91 6.18 16.20
C ALA A 199 54.51 6.28 14.72
N ILE A 200 55.05 5.41 13.86
CA ILE A 200 54.72 5.39 12.43
C ILE A 200 53.22 5.14 12.21
N GLN A 201 52.53 4.45 13.13
CA GLN A 201 51.08 4.20 13.04
C GLN A 201 50.23 5.47 13.16
N LEU A 202 50.79 6.56 13.71
CA LEU A 202 50.13 7.88 13.77
C LEU A 202 50.05 8.54 12.40
N ILE A 203 50.94 8.20 11.46
CA ILE A 203 50.97 8.83 10.13
C ILE A 203 49.69 8.51 9.35
N PRO A 204 49.27 7.24 9.20
CA PRO A 204 48.01 6.95 8.50
C PRO A 204 46.79 7.54 9.20
N GLY A 205 46.70 7.45 10.53
CA GLY A 205 45.58 8.04 11.28
C GLY A 205 45.49 9.57 11.14
N GLY A 206 46.63 10.25 11.24
CA GLY A 206 46.72 11.71 11.11
C GLY A 206 46.39 12.20 9.70
N LEU A 207 46.90 11.51 8.67
CA LEU A 207 46.57 11.80 7.27
C LEU A 207 45.07 11.64 7.01
N MET A 208 44.44 10.59 7.54
CA MET A 208 42.99 10.43 7.42
C MET A 208 42.24 11.58 8.10
N CYS A 209 42.59 11.92 9.35
CA CYS A 209 41.97 13.03 10.08
C CYS A 209 42.18 14.39 9.38
N PHE A 210 43.28 14.56 8.65
CA PHE A 210 43.51 15.75 7.84
C PHE A 210 42.64 15.78 6.56
N MET A 211 42.47 14.64 5.89
CA MET A 211 41.74 14.56 4.61
C MET A 211 40.21 14.56 4.78
N VAL A 212 39.67 13.86 5.78
CA VAL A 212 38.22 13.66 5.94
C VAL A 212 37.40 14.97 6.08
N PRO A 213 37.85 16.02 6.80
CA PRO A 213 37.12 17.28 6.89
C PRO A 213 36.85 17.97 5.55
N TRP A 214 37.65 17.68 4.52
CA TRP A 214 37.54 18.26 3.18
C TRP A 214 36.60 17.46 2.27
N LEU A 215 36.14 16.30 2.73
CA LEU A 215 35.17 15.47 2.03
C LEU A 215 33.75 16.04 2.11
N LEU A 216 32.96 15.68 1.11
CA LEU A 216 31.53 15.92 1.12
C LEU A 216 30.83 14.81 1.93
N GLU A 217 29.78 15.19 2.64
CA GLU A 217 28.90 14.23 3.31
C GLU A 217 28.04 13.49 2.26
N THR A 218 27.64 12.26 2.59
CA THR A 218 26.94 11.39 1.63
C THR A 218 25.61 12.03 1.19
N PRO A 219 25.33 12.09 -0.13
CA PRO A 219 24.05 12.59 -0.63
C PRO A 219 22.86 11.87 -0.01
N ARG A 220 23.01 10.55 0.18
CA ARG A 220 22.00 9.68 0.80
C ARG A 220 21.68 10.09 2.24
N TYR A 221 22.69 10.34 3.08
CA TYR A 221 22.48 10.82 4.45
C TYR A 221 21.72 12.15 4.47
N LEU A 222 22.14 13.10 3.63
CA LEU A 222 21.54 14.43 3.57
C LEU A 222 20.08 14.40 3.14
N ILE A 223 19.74 13.57 2.15
CA ILE A 223 18.35 13.35 1.73
C ILE A 223 17.54 12.69 2.86
N ARG A 224 18.11 11.71 3.57
CA ARG A 224 17.45 11.03 4.70
C ARG A 224 17.10 11.97 5.85
N ILE A 225 17.92 12.98 6.15
CA ILE A 225 17.62 13.98 7.20
C ILE A 225 16.77 15.15 6.68
N GLY A 226 16.18 15.03 5.49
CA GLY A 226 15.30 16.05 4.89
C GLY A 226 16.03 17.21 4.20
N LYS A 227 17.36 17.16 4.05
CA LYS A 227 18.17 18.20 3.36
C LYS A 227 18.39 17.83 1.89
N SER A 228 17.30 17.60 1.16
CA SER A 228 17.29 17.07 -0.21
C SER A 228 18.05 17.94 -1.23
N GLU A 229 18.01 19.27 -1.09
CA GLU A 229 18.74 20.20 -1.98
C GLU A 229 20.26 20.13 -1.77
N LYS A 230 20.71 20.06 -0.51
CA LYS A 230 22.14 19.86 -0.20
C LYS A 230 22.62 18.48 -0.66
N GLY A 231 21.77 17.46 -0.56
CA GLY A 231 22.04 16.13 -1.10
C GLY A 231 22.25 16.15 -2.61
N LEU A 232 21.35 16.80 -3.37
CA LEU A 232 21.50 16.96 -4.82
C LEU A 232 22.76 17.77 -5.17
N SER A 233 23.03 18.87 -4.46
CA SER A 233 24.24 19.68 -4.66
C SER A 233 25.52 18.87 -4.43
N ASN A 234 25.57 18.05 -3.37
CA ASN A 234 26.70 17.17 -3.11
C ASN A 234 26.83 16.08 -4.18
N LEU A 235 25.73 15.51 -4.67
CA LEU A 235 25.74 14.54 -5.75
C LEU A 235 26.31 15.15 -7.04
N CYS A 236 25.86 16.35 -7.43
CA CYS A 236 26.39 17.09 -8.58
C CYS A 236 27.90 17.35 -8.42
N LYS A 237 28.34 17.79 -7.23
CA LYS A 237 29.75 18.04 -6.94
C LYS A 237 30.62 16.79 -6.97
N LEU A 238 30.08 15.63 -6.59
CA LEU A 238 30.75 14.33 -6.61
C LEU A 238 30.84 13.75 -8.01
N ARG A 239 29.79 13.90 -8.83
CA ARG A 239 29.75 13.42 -10.22
C ARG A 239 30.38 14.38 -11.21
N GLY A 240 30.56 15.65 -10.86
CA GLY A 240 31.09 16.67 -11.78
C GLY A 240 30.12 17.04 -12.90
N LEU A 241 28.84 16.72 -12.73
CA LEU A 241 27.77 16.91 -13.71
C LEU A 241 26.73 17.90 -13.15
N PRO A 242 26.06 18.68 -14.01
CA PRO A 242 25.02 19.61 -13.58
C PRO A 242 23.76 18.85 -13.15
N SER A 243 22.89 19.51 -12.38
CA SER A 243 21.72 18.88 -11.76
C SER A 243 20.69 18.38 -12.75
N ASP A 244 20.64 18.92 -13.96
CA ASP A 244 19.75 18.55 -15.07
C ASP A 244 20.26 17.34 -15.88
N HIS A 245 21.49 16.88 -15.64
CA HIS A 245 22.06 15.76 -16.38
C HIS A 245 21.28 14.44 -16.12
N PRO A 246 20.88 13.67 -17.16
CA PRO A 246 20.04 12.47 -17.02
C PRO A 246 20.58 11.45 -16.02
N TYR A 247 21.91 11.23 -16.00
CA TYR A 247 22.57 10.35 -15.04
C TYR A 247 22.38 10.80 -13.58
N VAL A 248 22.53 12.11 -13.30
CA VAL A 248 22.39 12.66 -11.94
C VAL A 248 20.93 12.62 -11.49
N GLN A 249 20.00 12.94 -12.39
CA GLN A 249 18.56 12.85 -12.12
C GLN A 249 18.12 11.41 -11.84
N LEU A 250 18.60 10.45 -12.62
CA LEU A 250 18.33 9.03 -12.39
C LEU A 250 18.86 8.60 -11.02
N GLU A 251 20.15 8.82 -10.73
CA GLU A 251 20.76 8.42 -9.46
C GLU A 251 20.11 9.13 -8.25
N TYR A 252 19.76 10.41 -8.40
CA TYR A 252 19.05 11.17 -7.38
C TYR A 252 17.65 10.62 -7.14
N SER A 253 16.89 10.31 -8.20
CA SER A 253 15.55 9.75 -8.12
C SER A 253 15.57 8.35 -7.48
N GLU A 254 16.50 7.49 -7.87
CA GLU A 254 16.71 6.17 -7.26
C GLU A 254 17.02 6.29 -5.76
N THR A 255 17.93 7.20 -5.42
CA THR A 255 18.32 7.43 -4.01
C THR A 255 17.15 7.96 -3.20
N ARG A 256 16.37 8.91 -3.76
CA ARG A 256 15.19 9.47 -3.09
C ARG A 256 14.09 8.42 -2.91
N ASN A 257 13.85 7.59 -3.92
CA ASN A 257 12.87 6.51 -3.87
C ASN A 257 13.27 5.43 -2.86
N GLN A 258 14.55 5.04 -2.80
CA GLN A 258 15.06 4.12 -1.78
C GLN A 258 14.89 4.68 -0.37
N ILE A 259 15.22 5.95 -0.15
CA ILE A 259 15.07 6.60 1.15
C ILE A 259 13.60 6.76 1.53
N ALA A 260 12.73 7.13 0.57
CA ALA A 260 11.29 7.22 0.80
C ALA A 260 10.71 5.87 1.21
N ALA A 261 11.07 4.79 0.50
CA ALA A 261 10.70 3.43 0.87
C ALA A 261 11.24 3.04 2.26
N GLU A 262 12.50 3.38 2.57
CA GLU A 262 13.08 3.13 3.89
C GLU A 262 12.38 3.92 5.01
N GLN A 263 12.02 5.19 4.77
CA GLN A 263 11.33 6.06 5.73
C GLN A 263 9.87 5.64 5.94
N GLU A 264 9.17 5.23 4.88
CA GLU A 264 7.82 4.68 4.96
C GLU A 264 7.80 3.35 5.74
N ILE A 265 8.85 2.52 5.63
CA ILE A 265 9.04 1.30 6.43
C ILE A 265 9.52 1.61 7.87
N HIS A 266 10.16 2.76 8.10
CA HIS A 266 10.76 3.14 9.39
C HIS A 266 9.90 4.08 10.25
N ALA A 267 8.80 4.62 9.74
CA ALA A 267 7.86 5.43 10.52
C ALA A 267 7.22 4.61 11.66
N GLY A 268 7.90 4.59 12.83
CA GLY A 268 7.40 3.98 14.08
C GLY A 268 8.26 2.87 14.69
N ASN A 269 9.43 2.51 14.13
CA ASN A 269 10.17 1.32 14.57
C ASN A 269 11.43 1.63 15.40
N SER A 270 11.46 1.12 16.64
CA SER A 270 12.64 1.10 17.52
C SER A 270 13.64 0.00 17.11
N TYR A 271 14.93 0.16 17.43
CA TYR A 271 15.94 -0.92 17.33
C TYR A 271 15.49 -2.22 18.01
N TRP A 272 14.65 -2.13 19.04
CA TRP A 272 14.03 -3.28 19.69
C TRP A 272 13.09 -4.07 18.76
N GLN A 273 12.33 -3.37 17.92
CA GLN A 273 11.45 -4.01 16.94
C GLN A 273 12.27 -4.68 15.83
N ILE A 274 13.38 -4.07 15.40
CA ILE A 274 14.33 -4.68 14.45
C ILE A 274 14.89 -5.98 15.02
N LEU A 275 15.32 -5.96 16.28
CA LEU A 275 15.82 -7.15 16.97
C LEU A 275 14.75 -8.25 17.02
N LYS A 276 13.52 -7.91 17.40
CA LYS A 276 12.40 -8.85 17.42
C LYS A 276 12.17 -9.46 16.04
N ASP A 277 12.13 -8.65 14.99
CA ASP A 277 11.85 -9.09 13.62
C ASP A 277 12.94 -9.99 13.02
N ILE A 278 14.19 -9.87 13.50
CA ILE A 278 15.27 -10.77 13.11
C ILE A 278 15.03 -12.18 13.66
N PHE A 279 14.58 -12.31 14.90
CA PHE A 279 14.38 -13.61 15.56
C PHE A 279 12.99 -14.22 15.33
N THR A 280 11.97 -13.41 14.98
CA THR A 280 10.61 -13.91 14.75
C THR A 280 10.34 -14.30 13.28
N ILE A 281 11.03 -13.69 12.32
CA ILE A 281 10.85 -13.99 10.89
C ILE A 281 11.87 -15.06 10.47
N PRO A 282 11.46 -16.28 10.08
CA PRO A 282 12.38 -17.38 9.78
C PRO A 282 13.41 -17.06 8.68
N SER A 283 13.02 -16.34 7.63
CA SER A 283 13.95 -15.94 6.56
C SER A 283 15.04 -14.97 7.07
N ASN A 284 14.66 -13.99 7.89
CA ASN A 284 15.62 -13.04 8.49
C ASN A 284 16.56 -13.75 9.46
N PHE A 285 16.04 -14.67 10.28
CA PHE A 285 16.85 -15.46 11.19
C PHE A 285 17.85 -16.33 10.43
N GLN A 286 17.44 -16.99 9.35
CA GLN A 286 18.34 -17.80 8.52
C GLN A 286 19.47 -16.97 7.90
N ARG A 287 19.18 -15.77 7.39
CA ARG A 287 20.20 -14.85 6.87
C ARG A 287 21.15 -14.38 7.96
N PHE A 288 20.59 -14.01 9.11
CA PHE A 288 21.35 -13.56 10.27
C PHE A 288 22.29 -14.67 10.77
N PHE A 289 21.76 -15.87 10.94
CA PHE A 289 22.52 -17.05 11.34
C PHE A 289 23.62 -17.37 10.33
N LEU A 290 23.30 -17.38 9.03
CA LEU A 290 24.30 -17.62 7.98
C LEU A 290 25.44 -16.60 8.03
N ALA A 291 25.13 -15.30 8.09
CA ALA A 291 26.15 -14.26 8.16
C ALA A 291 27.03 -14.36 9.42
N VAL A 292 26.42 -14.55 10.58
CA VAL A 292 27.16 -14.68 11.85
C VAL A 292 28.06 -15.92 11.82
N MET A 293 27.57 -17.06 11.30
CA MET A 293 28.38 -18.27 11.13
C MET A 293 29.53 -18.07 10.14
N LEU A 294 29.32 -17.37 9.02
CA LEU A 294 30.41 -17.06 8.08
C LEU A 294 31.50 -16.21 8.72
N PHE A 295 31.13 -15.22 9.52
CA PHE A 295 32.09 -14.39 10.27
C PHE A 295 32.82 -15.18 11.36
N LEU A 296 32.11 -16.09 12.03
CA LEU A 296 32.69 -17.00 13.00
C LEU A 296 33.73 -17.93 12.34
N PHE A 297 33.37 -18.63 11.27
CA PHE A 297 34.30 -19.50 10.54
C PHE A 297 35.47 -18.74 9.94
N HIS A 298 35.26 -17.54 9.43
CA HIS A 298 36.32 -16.65 8.98
C HIS A 298 37.39 -16.44 10.06
N LYS A 299 36.98 -16.18 11.31
CA LYS A 299 37.92 -16.00 12.43
C LYS A 299 38.54 -17.29 12.94
N LEU A 300 37.78 -18.39 12.92
CA LEU A 300 38.25 -19.70 13.35
C LEU A 300 39.25 -20.36 12.38
N THR A 301 39.58 -19.71 11.27
CA THR A 301 40.70 -20.13 10.40
C THR A 301 42.08 -19.99 11.06
N GLY A 302 42.20 -19.19 12.13
CA GLY A 302 43.48 -18.91 12.80
C GLY A 302 44.34 -17.82 12.14
N THR A 303 43.79 -17.04 11.20
CA THR A 303 44.57 -16.03 10.46
C THR A 303 45.04 -14.88 11.35
N ASP A 304 44.22 -14.42 12.29
CA ASP A 304 44.61 -13.33 13.19
C ASP A 304 45.74 -13.78 14.12
N SER A 305 45.66 -15.00 14.66
CA SER A 305 46.75 -15.64 15.41
C SER A 305 48.06 -15.70 14.61
N LEU A 306 47.97 -16.09 13.33
CA LEU A 306 49.12 -16.09 12.43
C LEU A 306 49.66 -14.69 12.15
N ASN A 307 48.82 -13.66 12.03
CA ASN A 307 49.30 -12.30 11.78
C ASN A 307 49.95 -11.69 13.03
N TYR A 308 49.36 -11.88 14.22
CA TYR A 308 49.86 -11.32 15.47
C TYR A 308 51.10 -12.05 16.01
N PHE A 309 51.20 -13.36 15.76
CA PHE A 309 52.28 -14.19 16.29
C PHE A 309 53.09 -14.87 15.18
N ALA A 310 53.12 -14.27 13.98
CA ALA A 310 53.83 -14.80 12.81
C ALA A 310 55.30 -15.15 13.11
N PRO A 311 56.11 -14.25 13.72
CA PRO A 311 57.52 -14.53 13.98
C PRO A 311 57.69 -15.77 14.85
N ARG A 312 56.87 -15.88 15.90
CA ARG A 312 56.88 -17.03 16.82
C ARG A 312 56.47 -18.33 16.13
N ILE A 313 55.48 -18.29 15.24
CA ILE A 313 55.05 -19.47 14.48
C ILE A 313 56.14 -19.91 13.48
N PHE A 314 56.84 -18.97 12.84
CA PHE A 314 58.00 -19.28 11.99
C PHE A 314 59.16 -19.91 12.81
N GLN A 315 59.40 -19.44 14.03
CA GLN A 315 60.38 -20.07 14.94
C GLN A 315 60.00 -21.52 15.26
N ILE A 316 58.72 -21.80 15.55
CA ILE A 316 58.23 -23.15 15.89
C ILE A 316 58.49 -24.16 14.76
N ILE A 317 58.49 -23.73 13.49
CA ILE A 317 58.77 -24.61 12.35
C ILE A 317 60.26 -24.70 11.97
N GLY A 318 61.14 -24.02 12.73
CA GLY A 318 62.60 -24.10 12.57
C GLY A 318 63.23 -22.93 11.78
N VAL A 319 62.58 -21.77 11.70
CA VAL A 319 63.22 -20.54 11.17
C VAL A 319 64.06 -19.90 12.26
N SER A 320 65.32 -19.58 11.97
CA SER A 320 66.22 -18.90 12.91
C SER A 320 65.69 -17.51 13.30
N ASP A 321 65.91 -17.10 14.55
CA ASP A 321 65.34 -15.88 15.15
C ASP A 321 65.49 -14.62 14.28
N GLY A 322 66.69 -14.34 13.75
CA GLY A 322 66.93 -13.16 12.88
C GLY A 322 66.24 -13.19 11.51
N ASN A 323 65.83 -14.37 11.03
CA ASN A 323 65.17 -14.54 9.73
C ASN A 323 63.64 -14.64 9.83
N SER A 324 63.10 -14.76 11.05
CA SER A 324 61.65 -14.91 11.29
C SER A 324 60.86 -13.66 10.86
N LEU A 325 61.35 -12.47 11.19
CA LEU A 325 60.76 -11.18 10.78
C LEU A 325 60.88 -10.94 9.28
N LEU A 326 62.01 -11.31 8.66
CA LEU A 326 62.18 -11.27 7.20
C LEU A 326 61.15 -12.16 6.49
N THR A 327 61.01 -13.41 6.97
CA THR A 327 60.05 -14.39 6.45
C THR A 327 58.60 -13.91 6.62
N THR A 328 58.33 -13.17 7.71
CA THR A 328 57.05 -12.48 7.96
C THR A 328 56.80 -11.32 7.00
N GLY A 329 57.84 -10.55 6.65
CA GLY A 329 57.76 -9.51 5.61
C GLY A 329 57.36 -10.08 4.24
N VAL A 330 57.98 -11.20 3.85
CA VAL A 330 57.63 -11.92 2.60
C VAL A 330 56.20 -12.48 2.66
N TYR A 331 55.74 -13.00 3.80
CA TYR A 331 54.34 -13.37 4.01
C TYR A 331 53.37 -12.21 3.72
N GLY A 332 53.72 -10.99 4.16
CA GLY A 332 52.97 -9.77 3.83
C GLY A 332 52.90 -9.49 2.32
N VAL A 333 54.01 -9.65 1.60
CA VAL A 333 54.08 -9.47 0.14
C VAL A 333 53.21 -10.49 -0.58
N VAL A 334 53.26 -11.76 -0.18
CA VAL A 334 52.41 -12.83 -0.75
C VAL A 334 50.94 -12.49 -0.54
N LYS A 335 50.53 -12.07 0.67
CA LYS A 335 49.15 -11.59 0.92
C LYS A 335 48.77 -10.42 0.03
N PHE A 336 49.67 -9.45 -0.16
CA PHE A 336 49.40 -8.27 -0.97
C PHE A 336 49.15 -8.62 -2.44
N ILE A 337 50.06 -9.35 -3.07
CA ILE A 337 49.95 -9.76 -4.48
C ILE A 337 48.70 -10.61 -4.71
N THR A 338 48.44 -11.56 -3.82
CA THR A 338 47.27 -12.45 -3.94
C THR A 338 45.94 -11.71 -3.74
N THR A 339 45.92 -10.73 -2.84
CA THR A 339 44.73 -9.89 -2.63
C THR A 339 44.47 -8.98 -3.84
N ILE A 340 45.51 -8.44 -4.49
CA ILE A 340 45.36 -7.70 -5.75
C ILE A 340 44.75 -8.59 -6.83
N PHE A 341 45.27 -9.80 -7.01
CA PHE A 341 44.72 -10.74 -7.99
C PHE A 341 43.27 -11.11 -7.68
N TYR A 342 42.95 -11.33 -6.41
CA TYR A 342 41.59 -11.68 -6.00
C TYR A 342 40.58 -10.55 -6.23
N VAL A 343 40.89 -9.35 -5.70
CA VAL A 343 40.03 -8.16 -5.85
C VAL A 343 39.96 -7.70 -7.31
N GLY A 344 41.07 -7.80 -8.04
CA GLY A 344 41.17 -7.35 -9.42
C GLY A 344 40.46 -8.26 -10.42
N TYR A 345 40.49 -9.58 -10.23
CA TYR A 345 40.06 -10.53 -11.25
C TYR A 345 39.01 -11.54 -10.74
N LEU A 346 39.27 -12.23 -9.63
CA LEU A 346 38.49 -13.41 -9.23
C LEU A 346 37.09 -13.08 -8.67
N VAL A 347 36.97 -12.03 -7.85
CA VAL A 347 35.70 -11.66 -7.19
C VAL A 347 34.58 -11.45 -8.22
N GLU A 348 34.91 -10.84 -9.36
CA GLU A 348 33.92 -10.56 -10.40
C GLU A 348 33.75 -11.72 -11.38
N HIS A 349 34.76 -12.57 -11.62
CA HIS A 349 34.69 -13.64 -12.64
C HIS A 349 34.18 -14.99 -12.09
N VAL A 350 34.57 -15.37 -10.88
CA VAL A 350 34.34 -16.73 -10.37
C VAL A 350 33.13 -16.83 -9.43
N GLY A 351 32.77 -15.74 -8.75
CA GLY A 351 31.70 -15.74 -7.72
C GLY A 351 32.26 -15.72 -6.30
N ARG A 352 31.40 -15.94 -5.30
CA ARG A 352 31.75 -15.84 -3.86
C ARG A 352 31.89 -17.21 -3.20
N ARG A 353 31.09 -18.20 -3.62
CA ARG A 353 31.02 -19.52 -2.97
C ARG A 353 32.25 -20.37 -3.28
N LEU A 354 32.60 -20.50 -4.56
CA LEU A 354 33.70 -21.39 -4.99
C LEU A 354 35.07 -20.90 -4.48
N PRO A 355 35.44 -19.61 -4.58
CA PRO A 355 36.72 -19.15 -4.05
C PRO A 355 36.82 -19.30 -2.53
N LEU A 356 35.71 -19.13 -1.81
CA LEU A 356 35.67 -19.35 -0.36
C LEU A 356 35.92 -20.82 0.00
N ILE A 357 35.29 -21.77 -0.69
CA ILE A 357 35.49 -23.22 -0.46
C ILE A 357 36.95 -23.60 -0.75
N VAL A 358 37.45 -23.27 -1.94
CA VAL A 358 38.81 -23.62 -2.36
C VAL A 358 39.85 -22.98 -1.45
N GLY A 359 39.70 -21.69 -1.15
CA GLY A 359 40.59 -20.98 -0.25
C GLY A 359 40.62 -21.58 1.16
N ALA A 360 39.44 -21.87 1.73
CA ALA A 360 39.30 -22.51 3.03
C ALA A 360 39.91 -23.92 3.07
N THR A 361 39.74 -24.72 2.03
CA THR A 361 40.35 -26.06 1.93
C THR A 361 41.88 -25.99 1.87
N ILE A 362 42.44 -25.04 1.11
CA ILE A 362 43.89 -24.80 1.09
C ILE A 362 44.38 -24.43 2.49
N GLN A 363 43.70 -23.50 3.17
CA GLN A 363 44.04 -23.10 4.52
C GLN A 363 44.00 -24.26 5.52
N ALA A 364 42.93 -25.06 5.50
CA ALA A 364 42.77 -26.22 6.38
C ALA A 364 43.86 -27.27 6.15
N SER A 365 44.20 -27.53 4.89
CA SER A 365 45.26 -28.47 4.51
C SER A 365 46.64 -27.99 4.97
N CYS A 366 46.92 -26.70 4.84
CA CYS A 366 48.18 -26.10 5.30
C CYS A 366 48.28 -26.15 6.84
N MET A 367 47.20 -25.85 7.56
CA MET A 367 47.17 -25.97 9.03
C MET A 367 47.34 -27.43 9.48
N LEU A 368 46.75 -28.39 8.76
CA LEU A 368 46.95 -29.80 9.02
C LEU A 368 48.41 -30.20 8.82
N TYR A 369 49.05 -29.73 7.75
CA TYR A 369 50.47 -29.95 7.53
C TYR A 369 51.32 -29.41 8.68
N LEU A 370 51.07 -28.17 9.13
CA LEU A 370 51.77 -27.58 10.27
C LEU A 370 51.58 -28.41 11.55
N ALA A 371 50.37 -28.89 11.82
CA ALA A 371 50.10 -29.75 12.96
C ALA A 371 50.90 -31.05 12.91
N LEU A 372 50.92 -31.72 11.75
CA LEU A 372 51.66 -32.96 11.54
C LEU A 372 53.17 -32.73 11.62
N TYR A 373 53.67 -31.64 11.04
CA TYR A 373 55.09 -31.30 11.08
C TYR A 373 55.56 -30.95 12.49
N VAL A 374 54.81 -30.15 13.27
CA VAL A 374 55.17 -29.83 14.66
C VAL A 374 55.08 -31.08 15.55
N ARG A 375 54.23 -32.06 15.22
CA ARG A 375 54.11 -33.32 15.98
C ARG A 375 55.20 -34.34 15.67
N PHE A 376 55.52 -34.53 14.40
CA PHE A 376 56.38 -35.62 13.92
C PHE A 376 57.73 -35.15 13.33
N GLY A 377 57.89 -33.86 13.14
CA GLY A 377 59.12 -33.25 12.63
C GLY A 377 60.23 -33.21 13.68
N PRO A 378 61.46 -32.88 13.25
CA PRO A 378 62.60 -32.77 14.15
C PRO A 378 62.38 -31.66 15.19
N ASN A 379 62.76 -31.93 16.44
CA ASN A 379 62.61 -30.96 17.53
C ASN A 379 63.45 -29.71 17.22
N PRO A 380 62.87 -28.49 17.21
CA PRO A 380 63.58 -27.27 16.80
C PRO A 380 64.91 -27.04 17.54
N GLU A 381 65.00 -27.46 18.81
CA GLU A 381 66.21 -27.32 19.64
C GLU A 381 67.36 -28.26 19.22
N THR A 382 67.08 -29.28 18.40
CA THR A 382 68.06 -30.29 17.96
C THR A 382 68.57 -30.06 16.54
N VAL A 383 68.03 -29.07 15.83
CA VAL A 383 68.40 -28.76 14.44
C VAL A 383 69.59 -27.79 14.42
N THR A 384 70.75 -28.26 13.98
CA THR A 384 71.91 -27.42 13.67
C THR A 384 72.11 -27.34 12.15
N GLY A 385 72.08 -26.12 11.57
CA GLY A 385 72.33 -25.92 10.14
C GLY A 385 71.17 -25.38 9.29
N GLY A 386 70.46 -24.36 9.76
CA GLY A 386 69.39 -23.69 9.00
C GLY A 386 68.03 -24.38 9.11
N THR A 387 67.04 -23.89 8.34
CA THR A 387 65.67 -24.42 8.43
C THR A 387 65.58 -25.82 7.81
N PRO A 388 65.05 -26.84 8.53
CA PRO A 388 64.90 -28.20 8.00
C PRO A 388 64.09 -28.23 6.71
N ALA A 389 64.29 -29.26 5.87
CA ALA A 389 63.51 -29.43 4.64
C ALA A 389 61.99 -29.41 4.88
N GLY A 390 61.51 -30.05 5.96
CA GLY A 390 60.10 -29.96 6.36
C GLY A 390 59.67 -28.57 6.87
N GLY A 391 60.58 -27.83 7.50
CA GLY A 391 60.35 -26.44 7.90
C GLY A 391 60.21 -25.51 6.70
N ILE A 392 60.99 -25.72 5.64
CA ILE A 392 60.86 -25.00 4.36
C ILE A 392 59.49 -25.26 3.73
N VAL A 393 59.03 -26.51 3.72
CA VAL A 393 57.66 -26.84 3.28
C VAL A 393 56.63 -26.20 4.22
N GLY A 394 56.91 -26.07 5.52
CA GLY A 394 56.10 -25.31 6.47
C GLY A 394 55.99 -23.83 6.13
N ILE A 395 57.08 -23.17 5.72
CA ILE A 395 57.07 -21.78 5.22
C ILE A 395 56.19 -21.67 3.98
N ILE A 396 56.37 -22.58 3.01
CA ILE A 396 55.55 -22.64 1.80
C ILE A 396 54.07 -22.86 2.17
N ALA A 397 53.77 -23.74 3.14
CA ALA A 397 52.42 -23.97 3.63
C ALA A 397 51.81 -22.73 4.28
N ILE A 398 52.58 -21.92 5.02
CA ILE A 398 52.11 -20.64 5.58
C ILE A 398 51.84 -19.63 4.45
N TYR A 399 52.65 -19.60 3.39
CA TYR A 399 52.41 -18.74 2.23
C TYR A 399 51.20 -19.18 1.42
N LEU A 400 51.00 -20.48 1.22
CA LEU A 400 49.81 -21.05 0.60
C LEU A 400 48.56 -20.85 1.47
N TYR A 401 48.70 -20.89 2.80
CA TYR A 401 47.64 -20.50 3.72
C TYR A 401 47.24 -19.03 3.52
N ALA A 402 48.22 -18.14 3.40
CA ALA A 402 48.00 -16.72 3.13
C ALA A 402 47.26 -16.52 1.80
N PHE A 403 47.70 -17.24 0.76
CA PHE A 403 47.04 -17.29 -0.54
C PHE A 403 45.58 -17.74 -0.39
N GLY A 404 45.32 -18.86 0.31
CA GLY A 404 43.97 -19.40 0.49
C GLY A 404 43.04 -18.43 1.23
N TRP A 405 43.55 -17.72 2.24
CA TRP A 405 42.78 -16.68 2.93
C TRP A 405 42.43 -15.52 1.99
N SER A 406 43.44 -15.01 1.28
CA SER A 406 43.27 -13.91 0.33
C SER A 406 42.35 -14.27 -0.84
N PHE A 407 42.36 -15.53 -1.27
CA PHE A 407 41.54 -16.07 -2.36
C PHE A 407 40.04 -16.20 -2.03
N GLY A 408 39.63 -16.10 -0.76
CA GLY A 408 38.22 -16.25 -0.39
C GLY A 408 37.80 -15.39 0.79
N HIS A 409 38.27 -15.77 1.99
CA HIS A 409 37.87 -15.20 3.28
C HIS A 409 38.15 -13.70 3.44
N SER A 410 39.05 -13.13 2.63
CA SER A 410 39.44 -11.72 2.70
C SER A 410 38.31 -10.74 2.36
N VAL A 411 37.40 -11.12 1.44
CA VAL A 411 36.32 -10.22 0.98
C VAL A 411 34.96 -10.92 0.98
N ALA A 412 34.89 -12.24 0.75
CA ALA A 412 33.63 -12.94 0.51
C ALA A 412 32.63 -12.82 1.68
N CYS A 413 33.08 -12.98 2.93
CA CYS A 413 32.20 -12.91 4.10
C CYS A 413 31.52 -11.54 4.23
N TYR A 414 32.28 -10.47 3.99
CA TYR A 414 31.81 -9.10 4.06
C TYR A 414 30.83 -8.77 2.92
N VAL A 415 31.13 -9.24 1.70
CA VAL A 415 30.25 -9.10 0.52
C VAL A 415 28.93 -9.81 0.77
N VAL A 416 28.98 -11.09 1.16
CA VAL A 416 27.81 -11.94 1.34
C VAL A 416 26.90 -11.34 2.41
N ALA A 417 27.43 -10.90 3.55
CA ALA A 417 26.64 -10.25 4.58
C ALA A 417 25.92 -8.98 4.04
N ALA A 418 26.60 -8.17 3.22
CA ALA A 418 25.98 -7.00 2.61
C ALA A 418 24.89 -7.35 1.56
N GLU A 419 25.03 -8.46 0.85
CA GLU A 419 24.14 -8.90 -0.23
C GLU A 419 22.90 -9.65 0.26
N ILE A 420 22.99 -10.44 1.33
CA ILE A 420 21.87 -11.27 1.79
C ILE A 420 20.86 -10.50 2.66
N PHE A 421 21.27 -9.43 3.35
CA PHE A 421 20.38 -8.72 4.25
C PHE A 421 19.43 -7.75 3.51
N PRO A 422 18.11 -7.77 3.83
CA PRO A 422 17.18 -6.73 3.39
C PRO A 422 17.57 -5.36 3.95
N ALA A 423 17.20 -4.29 3.22
CA ALA A 423 17.55 -2.91 3.60
C ALA A 423 17.14 -2.55 5.04
N ARG A 424 15.99 -3.06 5.49
CA ARG A 424 15.42 -2.81 6.83
C ARG A 424 16.31 -3.23 8.00
N ILE A 425 16.98 -4.39 7.90
CA ILE A 425 17.77 -4.97 9.01
C ILE A 425 19.28 -4.89 8.76
N ARG A 426 19.70 -4.52 7.55
CA ARG A 426 21.08 -4.61 7.07
C ARG A 426 22.09 -3.91 7.99
N SER A 427 21.87 -2.65 8.33
CA SER A 427 22.82 -1.87 9.15
C SER A 427 23.04 -2.51 10.52
N PHE A 428 21.95 -2.90 11.18
CA PHE A 428 21.99 -3.54 12.49
C PHE A 428 22.66 -4.93 12.44
N CYS A 429 22.27 -5.78 11.49
CA CYS A 429 22.88 -7.11 11.33
C CYS A 429 24.36 -7.03 10.96
N MET A 430 24.75 -6.07 10.13
CA MET A 430 26.16 -5.81 9.79
C MET A 430 26.96 -5.41 11.03
N SER A 431 26.44 -4.52 11.86
CA SER A 431 27.08 -4.16 13.15
C SER A 431 27.30 -5.38 14.04
N ILE A 432 26.32 -6.29 14.12
CA ILE A 432 26.48 -7.57 14.85
C ILE A 432 27.55 -8.46 14.20
N CYS A 433 27.59 -8.57 12.87
CA CYS A 433 28.62 -9.36 12.18
C CYS A 433 30.03 -8.85 12.48
N PHE A 434 30.23 -7.53 12.46
CA PHE A 434 31.51 -6.92 12.85
C PHE A 434 31.79 -7.05 14.35
N PHE A 435 30.77 -6.98 15.22
CA PHE A 435 30.94 -7.31 16.62
C PHE A 435 31.43 -8.75 16.80
N THR A 436 30.81 -9.74 16.12
CA THR A 436 31.25 -11.13 16.10
C THR A 436 32.69 -11.25 15.59
N ASN A 437 33.05 -10.52 14.53
CA ASN A 437 34.41 -10.45 14.00
C ASN A 437 35.42 -10.11 15.11
N TRP A 438 35.15 -9.04 15.86
CA TRP A 438 36.07 -8.49 16.84
C TRP A 438 36.08 -9.25 18.15
N ILE A 439 34.93 -9.70 18.66
CA ILE A 439 34.86 -10.43 19.94
C ILE A 439 35.48 -11.83 19.83
N VAL A 440 35.32 -12.49 18.68
CA VAL A 440 35.97 -13.78 18.42
C VAL A 440 37.47 -13.59 18.24
N ASN A 441 37.88 -12.53 17.52
CA ASN A 441 39.29 -12.16 17.40
C ASN A 441 39.93 -11.91 18.78
N TYR A 442 39.24 -11.21 19.68
CA TYR A 442 39.69 -11.02 21.07
C TYR A 442 39.95 -12.37 21.76
N GLY A 443 38.97 -13.27 21.74
CA GLY A 443 39.10 -14.58 22.39
C GLY A 443 40.26 -15.42 21.84
N ILE A 444 40.36 -15.51 20.50
CA ILE A 444 41.40 -16.29 19.82
C ILE A 444 42.79 -15.68 20.08
N THR A 445 42.94 -14.38 19.88
CA THR A 445 44.23 -13.68 20.03
C THR A 445 44.71 -13.74 21.48
N ARG A 446 43.79 -13.61 22.46
CA ARG A 446 44.12 -13.71 23.88
C ARG A 446 44.60 -15.10 24.28
N ALA A 447 44.00 -16.13 23.70
CA ALA A 447 44.32 -17.53 24.00
C ALA A 447 45.56 -18.04 23.24
N THR A 448 45.93 -17.44 22.11
CA THR A 448 46.93 -18.01 21.18
C THR A 448 48.30 -18.28 21.83
N PRO A 449 48.94 -17.35 22.57
CA PRO A 449 50.23 -17.63 23.18
C PRO A 449 50.20 -18.81 24.17
N ASN A 450 49.17 -18.85 25.02
CA ASN A 450 48.96 -19.94 25.97
C ASN A 450 48.66 -21.27 25.26
N MET A 451 47.92 -21.26 24.16
CA MET A 451 47.64 -22.46 23.37
C MET A 451 48.89 -22.98 22.65
N ILE A 452 49.76 -22.09 22.19
CA ILE A 452 51.05 -22.47 21.58
C ILE A 452 51.90 -23.24 22.59
N THR A 453 51.98 -22.76 23.84
CA THR A 453 52.82 -23.41 24.88
C THR A 453 52.19 -24.66 25.47
N THR A 454 50.87 -24.69 25.68
CA THR A 454 50.18 -25.85 26.31
C THR A 454 49.77 -26.94 25.33
N MET A 455 49.27 -26.58 24.14
CA MET A 455 48.77 -27.55 23.15
C MET A 455 49.83 -27.93 22.11
N GLY A 456 50.87 -27.12 21.91
CA GLY A 456 51.91 -27.34 20.92
C GLY A 456 51.33 -27.52 19.51
N TRP A 457 51.46 -28.72 18.94
CA TRP A 457 50.90 -29.08 17.63
C TRP A 457 49.35 -29.05 17.59
N GLY A 458 48.68 -29.22 18.74
CA GLY A 458 47.23 -29.32 18.83
C GLY A 458 46.48 -28.05 18.42
N ILE A 459 47.10 -26.88 18.54
CA ILE A 459 46.50 -25.59 18.11
C ILE A 459 46.27 -25.57 16.59
N PHE A 460 47.25 -26.04 15.81
CA PHE A 460 47.16 -26.08 14.35
C PHE A 460 46.14 -27.12 13.90
N LEU A 461 46.04 -28.26 14.59
CA LEU A 461 45.02 -29.27 14.32
C LEU A 461 43.62 -28.74 14.63
N MET A 462 43.45 -27.99 15.73
CA MET A 462 42.18 -27.34 16.07
C MET A 462 41.74 -26.37 14.95
N TYR A 463 42.64 -25.49 14.48
CA TYR A 463 42.31 -24.60 13.36
C TYR A 463 42.02 -25.36 12.06
N ALA A 464 42.76 -26.43 11.77
CA ALA A 464 42.49 -27.27 10.60
C ALA A 464 41.09 -27.90 10.68
N ALA A 465 40.73 -28.52 11.81
CA ALA A 465 39.44 -29.16 12.01
C ALA A 465 38.26 -28.17 11.93
N LEU A 466 38.39 -27.01 12.59
CA LEU A 466 37.37 -25.96 12.54
C LEU A 466 37.22 -25.37 11.13
N THR A 467 38.33 -25.23 10.39
CA THR A 467 38.29 -24.74 9.01
C THR A 467 37.64 -25.76 8.07
N TYR A 468 37.92 -27.06 8.22
CA TYR A 468 37.23 -28.12 7.48
C TYR A 468 35.73 -28.17 7.78
N LEU A 469 35.34 -27.98 9.04
CA LEU A 469 33.93 -27.86 9.41
C LEU A 469 33.28 -26.63 8.77
N GLY A 470 33.99 -25.51 8.72
CA GLY A 470 33.59 -24.31 7.97
C GLY A 470 33.41 -24.57 6.48
N VAL A 471 34.31 -25.33 5.84
CA VAL A 471 34.17 -25.77 4.43
C VAL A 471 32.88 -26.56 4.24
N GLY A 472 32.59 -27.53 5.11
CA GLY A 472 31.35 -28.30 5.09
C GLY A 472 30.11 -27.42 5.24
N PHE A 473 30.15 -26.45 6.16
CA PHE A 473 29.07 -25.48 6.35
C PHE A 473 28.86 -24.60 5.11
N VAL A 474 29.93 -24.05 4.54
CA VAL A 474 29.84 -23.21 3.33
C VAL A 474 29.30 -24.03 2.15
N TRP A 475 29.77 -25.26 1.98
CA TRP A 475 29.27 -26.16 0.94
C TRP A 475 27.78 -26.50 1.12
N LEU A 476 27.31 -26.74 2.34
CA LEU A 476 25.90 -27.03 2.61
C LEU A 476 24.99 -25.80 2.54
N CYS A 477 25.41 -24.69 3.14
CA CYS A 477 24.53 -23.60 3.57
C CYS A 477 24.71 -22.28 2.79
N LEU A 478 25.87 -22.02 2.15
CA LEU A 478 26.12 -20.74 1.48
C LEU A 478 25.72 -20.80 0.01
N PRO A 479 24.64 -20.15 -0.45
CA PRO A 479 24.37 -20.03 -1.88
C PRO A 479 25.36 -19.09 -2.60
N GLU A 480 25.51 -19.24 -3.91
CA GLU A 480 26.21 -18.26 -4.75
C GLU A 480 25.34 -17.02 -4.92
N THR A 481 25.89 -15.89 -4.46
CA THR A 481 25.20 -14.60 -4.49
C THR A 481 25.49 -13.79 -5.75
N LYS A 482 26.54 -14.14 -6.50
CA LYS A 482 26.88 -13.47 -7.77
C LYS A 482 25.75 -13.56 -8.79
N GLY A 483 25.34 -12.40 -9.29
CA GLY A 483 24.34 -12.27 -10.34
C GLY A 483 22.90 -12.35 -9.84
N ARG A 484 22.66 -12.71 -8.57
CA ARG A 484 21.31 -12.71 -8.00
C ARG A 484 20.89 -11.30 -7.59
N SER A 485 19.65 -10.91 -7.88
CA SER A 485 19.10 -9.66 -7.34
C SER A 485 18.83 -9.79 -5.83
N ILE A 486 18.71 -8.67 -5.12
CA ILE A 486 18.38 -8.68 -3.68
C ILE A 486 16.98 -9.26 -3.47
N GLU A 487 16.05 -9.03 -4.40
CA GLU A 487 14.70 -9.59 -4.36
C GLU A 487 14.73 -11.12 -4.56
N ALA A 488 15.61 -11.66 -5.41
CA ALA A 488 15.79 -13.11 -5.56
C ALA A 488 16.34 -13.78 -4.28
N MET A 489 16.95 -13.02 -3.36
CA MET A 489 17.34 -13.55 -2.04
C MET A 489 16.11 -13.85 -1.17
N ASP A 490 15.03 -13.09 -1.31
CA ASP A 490 13.77 -13.31 -0.57
C ASP A 490 13.17 -14.67 -0.90
N ASP A 491 13.24 -15.10 -2.15
CA ASP A 491 12.82 -16.44 -2.56
C ASP A 491 13.80 -17.53 -2.10
N LEU A 492 15.10 -17.27 -2.21
CA LEU A 492 16.13 -18.24 -1.85
C LEU A 492 16.06 -18.66 -0.37
N PHE A 493 15.92 -17.69 0.54
CA PHE A 493 15.84 -17.92 1.99
C PHE A 493 14.45 -18.37 2.48
N LYS A 494 13.51 -18.69 1.57
CA LYS A 494 12.30 -19.49 1.91
C LYS A 494 12.66 -20.95 2.16
N HIS A 495 13.71 -21.44 1.49
CA HIS A 495 14.22 -22.79 1.74
C HIS A 495 15.07 -22.82 3.02
N PRO A 496 15.06 -23.94 3.75
CA PRO A 496 15.93 -24.09 4.91
C PRO A 496 17.42 -24.13 4.52
N LEU A 497 18.28 -23.51 5.33
CA LEU A 497 19.72 -23.37 5.08
C LEU A 497 20.43 -24.67 4.67
N TRP A 498 20.11 -25.81 5.28
CA TRP A 498 20.79 -27.09 4.96
C TRP A 498 20.46 -27.64 3.57
N MET A 499 19.44 -27.10 2.88
CA MET A 499 19.11 -27.47 1.49
C MET A 499 19.70 -26.51 0.46
N MET A 500 20.41 -25.45 0.89
CA MET A 500 20.93 -24.40 0.00
C MET A 500 21.92 -24.93 -1.04
N TRP A 501 22.62 -26.02 -0.77
CA TRP A 501 23.51 -26.66 -1.75
C TRP A 501 22.79 -27.11 -3.02
N LYS A 502 21.50 -27.44 -2.97
CA LYS A 502 20.68 -27.80 -4.16
C LYS A 502 20.37 -26.60 -5.05
N TYR A 503 20.37 -25.41 -4.46
CA TYR A 503 20.11 -24.12 -5.12
C TYR A 503 21.38 -23.26 -5.20
N ALA A 504 22.55 -23.92 -5.10
CA ALA A 504 23.82 -23.25 -4.89
C ALA A 504 24.17 -22.25 -6.00
N TYR A 505 23.95 -22.61 -7.27
CA TYR A 505 24.29 -21.74 -8.39
C TYR A 505 23.04 -21.13 -9.02
N PRO A 506 23.10 -19.84 -9.39
CA PRO A 506 21.99 -19.19 -10.07
C PRO A 506 21.76 -19.84 -11.44
N LYS A 507 20.53 -20.27 -11.70
CA LYS A 507 20.09 -20.58 -13.06
C LYS A 507 20.10 -19.30 -13.90
N GLU A 508 20.08 -19.39 -15.23
CA GLU A 508 19.94 -18.18 -16.06
C GLU A 508 18.73 -17.34 -15.62
N GLU A 509 17.65 -18.02 -15.21
CA GLU A 509 16.42 -17.49 -14.59
C GLU A 509 16.62 -16.68 -13.30
N ASP A 510 17.75 -16.87 -12.60
CA ASP A 510 18.09 -16.26 -11.32
C ASP A 510 19.12 -15.12 -11.45
N LYS A 511 19.80 -15.02 -12.61
CA LYS A 511 20.89 -14.04 -12.86
C LYS A 511 20.41 -12.71 -13.42
N VAL A 512 19.22 -12.73 -14.01
CA VAL A 512 18.57 -11.59 -14.61
C VAL A 512 17.20 -11.54 -13.96
N ARG A 513 16.76 -10.33 -13.61
CA ARG A 513 15.42 -10.11 -13.06
C ARG A 513 14.43 -10.80 -14.02
N LYS A 514 13.53 -11.67 -13.50
CA LYS A 514 12.72 -12.58 -14.33
C LYS A 514 11.90 -11.82 -15.38
N ASP A 515 11.49 -10.57 -15.12
CA ASP A 515 10.94 -9.62 -16.13
C ASP A 515 11.78 -9.42 -17.39
N VAL A 516 13.10 -9.33 -17.28
CA VAL A 516 13.96 -8.95 -18.40
C VAL A 516 14.25 -10.15 -19.30
N GLN A 517 14.39 -11.35 -18.74
CA GLN A 517 14.56 -12.58 -19.53
C GLN A 517 13.28 -12.99 -20.26
N GLN A 518 12.13 -12.84 -19.61
CA GLN A 518 10.83 -13.11 -20.24
C GLN A 518 10.59 -12.11 -21.38
N ALA A 519 10.88 -10.82 -21.17
CA ALA A 519 10.83 -9.83 -22.24
C ALA A 519 11.82 -10.10 -23.40
N PHE A 520 13.03 -10.61 -23.14
CA PHE A 520 14.00 -10.96 -24.19
C PHE A 520 13.65 -12.26 -24.93
N ALA A 521 13.07 -13.24 -24.24
CA ALA A 521 12.59 -14.49 -24.85
C ALA A 521 11.34 -14.22 -25.71
N ASP A 522 10.42 -13.39 -25.23
CA ASP A 522 9.24 -12.95 -25.97
C ASP A 522 9.64 -12.12 -27.20
N HIS A 523 10.71 -11.32 -27.12
CA HIS A 523 11.24 -10.55 -28.25
C HIS A 523 11.95 -11.42 -29.31
N LYS A 524 12.60 -12.52 -28.90
CA LYS A 524 13.19 -13.51 -29.82
C LYS A 524 12.16 -14.43 -30.46
N LEU A 525 11.07 -14.74 -29.76
CA LEU A 525 9.91 -15.46 -30.32
C LEU A 525 9.14 -14.58 -31.32
N ALA A 526 9.07 -13.27 -31.08
CA ALA A 526 8.46 -12.32 -32.02
C ALA A 526 9.25 -12.12 -33.33
N GLU A 527 10.56 -12.39 -33.35
CA GLU A 527 11.41 -12.32 -34.56
C GLU A 527 11.57 -13.66 -35.30
N GLY A 528 11.17 -14.79 -34.69
CA GLY A 528 11.49 -16.14 -35.17
C GLY A 528 10.41 -16.88 -35.98
N ASP A 529 9.14 -16.50 -35.90
CA ASP A 529 8.03 -17.26 -36.52
C ASP A 529 7.43 -16.56 -37.76
N LEU A 530 8.31 -16.30 -38.74
CA LEU A 530 7.93 -16.18 -40.15
C LEU A 530 8.56 -17.35 -40.94
N ASP A 531 8.19 -18.59 -40.62
CA ASP A 531 8.09 -19.61 -41.67
C ASP A 531 7.14 -20.75 -41.28
N GLY A 532 6.38 -21.21 -42.26
CA GLY A 532 5.31 -22.16 -42.07
C GLY A 532 5.75 -23.60 -41.87
N SER A 533 4.79 -24.40 -41.39
CA SER A 533 4.72 -25.87 -41.36
C SER A 533 5.50 -26.61 -40.26
N HIS A 534 4.75 -27.08 -39.25
CA HIS A 534 4.56 -28.52 -39.00
C HIS A 534 3.67 -28.77 -37.76
N VAL A 535 2.61 -29.55 -37.98
CA VAL A 535 1.74 -30.14 -36.95
C VAL A 535 2.33 -31.47 -36.46
N LYS A 536 2.29 -31.70 -35.14
CA LYS A 536 2.08 -32.99 -34.40
C LYS A 536 2.30 -32.65 -32.91
N GLY A 537 1.35 -32.80 -31.99
CA GLY A 537 0.58 -33.99 -31.62
C GLY A 537 1.01 -34.37 -30.19
N GLY A 538 0.15 -34.15 -29.19
CA GLY A 538 0.46 -34.50 -27.79
C GLY A 538 -0.64 -34.08 -26.82
N SER A 539 -1.51 -35.04 -26.49
CA SER A 539 -2.70 -34.94 -25.65
C SER A 539 -2.40 -34.70 -24.17
N VAL A 540 -3.15 -33.79 -23.51
CA VAL A 540 -3.33 -33.82 -22.05
C VAL A 540 -4.79 -33.49 -21.69
N VAL A 541 -5.48 -34.56 -21.27
CA VAL A 541 -6.59 -34.72 -20.31
C VAL A 541 -7.54 -33.54 -20.08
N VAL A 542 -8.76 -33.72 -20.58
CA VAL A 542 -9.98 -32.94 -20.26
C VAL A 542 -10.56 -33.44 -18.94
N VAL A 543 -10.74 -32.54 -17.96
CA VAL A 543 -11.69 -32.72 -16.85
C VAL A 543 -12.93 -31.90 -17.19
N VAL A 544 -14.05 -32.58 -17.39
CA VAL A 544 -15.36 -32.00 -17.67
C VAL A 544 -15.99 -31.58 -16.34
N THR A 545 -16.28 -30.29 -16.18
CA THR A 545 -17.29 -29.76 -15.25
C THR A 545 -18.10 -28.67 -15.96
N GLU A 546 -19.39 -28.62 -15.64
CA GLU A 546 -20.50 -28.15 -16.46
C GLU A 546 -20.42 -26.72 -17.01
N ARG A 547 -20.91 -26.58 -18.25
CA ARG A 547 -21.12 -25.31 -18.97
C ARG A 547 -22.11 -24.42 -18.21
N VAL A 548 -21.63 -23.26 -17.76
CA VAL A 548 -22.46 -22.05 -17.64
C VAL A 548 -22.50 -21.41 -19.03
N GLU A 549 -23.70 -21.15 -19.56
CA GLU A 549 -23.89 -20.50 -20.86
C GLU A 549 -23.20 -19.13 -20.89
N LYS A 550 -22.19 -19.01 -21.76
CA LYS A 550 -21.54 -17.76 -22.14
C LYS A 550 -22.56 -16.84 -22.83
N LYS A 551 -22.70 -15.61 -22.32
CA LYS A 551 -23.13 -14.47 -23.16
C LYS A 551 -22.13 -14.30 -24.31
N SER A 552 -22.66 -14.02 -25.50
CA SER A 552 -21.96 -13.88 -26.78
C SER A 552 -20.71 -12.98 -26.73
N ASP A 553 -19.65 -13.40 -27.43
CA ASP A 553 -18.31 -12.83 -27.52
C ASP A 553 -18.21 -11.43 -28.21
N ALA A 554 -19.15 -10.49 -27.97
CA ALA A 554 -19.17 -9.18 -28.64
C ALA A 554 -19.10 -7.92 -27.75
N GLU A 555 -19.10 -8.00 -26.41
CA GLU A 555 -19.20 -6.80 -25.54
C GLU A 555 -18.17 -6.65 -24.40
N ALA A 556 -17.10 -7.45 -24.35
CA ALA A 556 -16.07 -7.33 -23.30
C ALA A 556 -14.81 -6.57 -23.75
N SER A 557 -14.89 -5.23 -23.92
CA SER A 557 -13.70 -4.40 -24.16
C SER A 557 -13.88 -2.92 -23.73
N ALA A 558 -14.25 -2.67 -22.47
CA ALA A 558 -14.26 -1.31 -21.92
C ALA A 558 -12.86 -0.89 -21.43
N THR A 559 -12.25 0.09 -22.10
CA THR A 559 -10.97 0.71 -21.68
C THR A 559 -11.18 1.62 -20.46
N VAL A 560 -10.27 1.61 -19.48
CA VAL A 560 -10.39 2.49 -18.29
C VAL A 560 -10.18 3.96 -18.70
N PRO A 561 -11.15 4.87 -18.44
CA PRO A 561 -11.03 6.27 -18.84
C PRO A 561 -9.88 7.02 -18.17
N ALA A 562 -9.10 7.74 -18.99
CA ALA A 562 -8.04 8.64 -18.54
C ALA A 562 -8.60 9.81 -17.70
N GLY A 563 -7.77 10.37 -16.82
CA GLY A 563 -8.13 11.57 -16.05
C GLY A 563 -7.98 11.46 -14.53
N VAL A 564 -8.68 12.34 -13.83
CA VAL A 564 -8.60 12.47 -12.36
C VAL A 564 -9.73 11.67 -11.73
N TRP A 565 -9.38 10.65 -10.97
CA TRP A 565 -10.32 9.83 -10.23
C TRP A 565 -10.29 10.17 -8.74
N CYS A 566 -11.45 10.26 -8.10
CA CYS A 566 -11.55 10.57 -6.67
C CYS A 566 -11.82 9.29 -5.85
N PRO A 567 -10.89 8.83 -4.98
CA PRO A 567 -11.14 7.80 -3.99
C PRO A 567 -11.94 8.40 -2.84
N VAL A 568 -13.26 8.22 -2.91
CA VAL A 568 -14.21 8.93 -2.05
C VAL A 568 -14.06 8.56 -0.57
N VAL A 569 -14.35 9.51 0.32
CA VAL A 569 -14.52 9.24 1.75
C VAL A 569 -15.92 8.68 2.03
N SER A 570 -16.02 7.75 2.98
CA SER A 570 -17.31 7.27 3.49
C SER A 570 -17.89 8.26 4.49
N LEU A 571 -19.18 8.55 4.41
CA LEU A 571 -19.88 9.44 5.35
C LEU A 571 -20.79 8.62 6.27
N TYR A 572 -20.81 8.99 7.55
CA TYR A 572 -21.52 8.25 8.59
C TYR A 572 -22.56 9.14 9.26
N LYS A 573 -23.63 8.54 9.76
CA LYS A 573 -24.55 9.24 10.65
C LYS A 573 -23.87 9.46 11.99
N ASP A 574 -24.18 10.58 12.65
CA ASP A 574 -23.78 10.83 14.02
C ASP A 574 -24.60 9.95 14.98
N SER A 575 -24.31 8.66 14.96
CA SER A 575 -24.96 7.64 15.77
C SER A 575 -23.89 6.78 16.46
N PRO A 576 -24.21 6.13 17.59
CA PRO A 576 -23.27 5.22 18.25
C PRO A 576 -22.75 4.11 17.32
N ARG A 577 -23.57 3.67 16.35
CA ARG A 577 -23.26 2.61 15.37
C ARG A 577 -22.54 3.12 14.12
N GLN A 578 -22.53 4.43 13.86
CA GLN A 578 -21.92 5.05 12.69
C GLN A 578 -22.37 4.42 11.36
N GLU A 579 -23.67 4.19 11.21
CA GLU A 579 -24.26 3.69 9.95
C GLU A 579 -23.93 4.65 8.79
N ILE A 580 -23.81 4.14 7.56
CA ILE A 580 -23.57 5.00 6.39
C ILE A 580 -24.68 6.06 6.24
N ASP A 581 -24.27 7.29 5.97
CA ASP A 581 -25.15 8.41 5.64
C ASP A 581 -25.27 8.54 4.12
N LEU A 582 -26.23 7.83 3.54
CA LEU A 582 -26.43 7.78 2.08
C LEU A 582 -26.88 9.13 1.51
N GLU A 583 -27.60 9.95 2.27
CA GLU A 583 -28.05 11.28 1.83
C GLU A 583 -26.86 12.26 1.78
N ALA A 584 -26.01 12.25 2.81
CA ALA A 584 -24.77 13.00 2.78
C ALA A 584 -23.84 12.49 1.68
N THR A 585 -23.74 11.17 1.50
CA THR A 585 -22.93 10.53 0.45
C THR A 585 -23.39 10.95 -0.95
N TYR A 586 -24.71 10.94 -1.20
CA TYR A 586 -25.30 11.41 -2.46
C TYR A 586 -24.92 12.86 -2.76
N THR A 587 -25.16 13.75 -1.78
CA THR A 587 -24.88 15.19 -1.90
C THR A 587 -23.39 15.44 -2.17
N TYR A 588 -22.53 14.73 -1.44
CA TYR A 588 -21.09 14.85 -1.57
C TYR A 588 -20.56 14.32 -2.91
N PHE A 589 -21.03 13.16 -3.38
CA PHE A 589 -20.64 12.63 -4.68
C PHE A 589 -21.11 13.53 -5.82
N ALA A 590 -22.29 14.16 -5.68
CA ALA A 590 -22.77 15.12 -6.67
C ALA A 590 -21.83 16.34 -6.78
N HIS A 591 -21.31 16.82 -5.65
CA HIS A 591 -20.30 17.87 -5.63
C HIS A 591 -19.00 17.44 -6.32
N LEU A 592 -18.51 16.23 -6.07
CA LEU A 592 -17.29 15.72 -6.71
C LEU A 592 -17.43 15.61 -8.24
N ILE A 593 -18.54 15.04 -8.73
CA ILE A 593 -18.81 14.90 -10.17
C ILE A 593 -18.91 16.27 -10.84
N ARG A 594 -19.62 17.24 -10.23
CA ARG A 594 -19.68 18.62 -10.74
C ARG A 594 -18.30 19.30 -10.73
N GLY A 595 -17.48 18.96 -9.75
CA GLY A 595 -16.10 19.44 -9.61
C GLY A 595 -15.15 18.99 -10.73
N GLY A 596 -15.56 18.06 -11.59
CA GLY A 596 -14.84 17.70 -12.82
C GLY A 596 -13.90 16.53 -12.73
N VAL A 597 -14.01 15.73 -11.67
CA VAL A 597 -13.34 14.43 -11.62
C VAL A 597 -13.91 13.53 -12.72
N ASN A 598 -13.07 12.72 -13.35
CA ASN A 598 -13.40 11.84 -14.47
C ASN A 598 -13.92 10.46 -14.03
N GLY A 599 -13.80 10.13 -12.75
CA GLY A 599 -14.30 8.88 -12.20
C GLY A 599 -14.32 8.89 -10.67
N LEU A 600 -15.15 8.04 -10.06
CA LEU A 600 -15.16 7.82 -8.62
C LEU A 600 -14.61 6.44 -8.30
N VAL A 601 -13.72 6.38 -7.31
CA VAL A 601 -13.23 5.13 -6.74
C VAL A 601 -13.90 4.92 -5.39
N LEU A 602 -14.79 3.95 -5.35
CA LEU A 602 -15.66 3.60 -4.25
C LEU A 602 -15.03 2.45 -3.44
N GLN A 603 -15.35 2.38 -2.15
CA GLN A 603 -14.85 1.32 -1.24
C GLN A 603 -13.31 1.09 -1.35
N GLY A 604 -12.54 2.15 -1.54
CA GLY A 604 -11.08 2.11 -1.40
C GLY A 604 -10.62 2.21 0.06
N SER A 605 -9.31 2.29 0.28
CA SER A 605 -8.75 2.54 1.62
C SER A 605 -9.25 3.86 2.23
N THR A 606 -9.45 4.90 1.42
CA THR A 606 -10.02 6.20 1.84
C THR A 606 -11.48 6.10 2.30
N ALA A 607 -12.21 5.11 1.78
CA ALA A 607 -13.60 4.84 2.15
C ALA A 607 -13.71 3.84 3.33
N GLU A 608 -12.60 3.47 3.98
CA GLU A 608 -12.60 2.52 5.12
C GLU A 608 -13.20 1.16 4.75
N ALA A 609 -12.97 0.68 3.53
CA ALA A 609 -13.63 -0.50 2.97
C ALA A 609 -13.61 -1.74 3.86
N ALA A 610 -12.50 -1.97 4.57
CA ALA A 610 -12.35 -3.10 5.50
C ALA A 610 -13.32 -3.05 6.69
N LEU A 611 -13.89 -1.88 7.00
CA LEU A 611 -14.86 -1.67 8.08
C LEU A 611 -16.32 -1.61 7.60
N LEU A 612 -16.55 -1.66 6.28
CA LEU A 612 -17.89 -1.61 5.70
C LEU A 612 -18.47 -3.02 5.59
N SER A 613 -19.74 -3.17 5.95
CA SER A 613 -20.48 -4.40 5.66
C SER A 613 -20.68 -4.56 4.15
N ARG A 614 -20.98 -5.79 3.71
CA ARG A 614 -21.27 -6.10 2.31
C ARG A 614 -22.42 -5.23 1.78
N GLU A 615 -23.46 -5.05 2.58
CA GLU A 615 -24.64 -4.22 2.27
C GLU A 615 -24.26 -2.74 2.15
N GLU A 616 -23.47 -2.21 3.10
CA GLU A 616 -22.97 -0.83 3.04
C GLU A 616 -22.16 -0.56 1.76
N ARG A 617 -21.35 -1.53 1.31
CA ARG A 617 -20.59 -1.42 0.05
C ARG A 617 -21.52 -1.34 -1.17
N ILE A 618 -22.57 -2.16 -1.20
CA ILE A 618 -23.58 -2.15 -2.27
C ILE A 618 -24.32 -0.81 -2.29
N ASP A 619 -24.75 -0.33 -1.13
CA ASP A 619 -25.54 0.90 -1.02
C ASP A 619 -24.75 2.14 -1.46
N ILE A 620 -23.45 2.22 -1.10
CA ILE A 620 -22.57 3.30 -1.57
C ILE A 620 -22.43 3.27 -3.09
N THR A 621 -22.28 2.08 -3.68
CA THR A 621 -22.11 1.92 -5.14
C THR A 621 -23.38 2.30 -5.90
N ARG A 622 -24.54 1.82 -5.43
CA ARG A 622 -25.84 2.23 -5.98
C ARG A 622 -26.06 3.73 -5.87
N THR A 623 -25.66 4.32 -4.73
CA THR A 623 -25.77 5.77 -4.52
C THR A 623 -24.89 6.53 -5.52
N ALA A 624 -23.66 6.09 -5.77
CA ALA A 624 -22.79 6.71 -6.78
C ALA A 624 -23.38 6.64 -8.20
N ARG A 625 -23.87 5.47 -8.62
CA ARG A 625 -24.53 5.32 -9.94
C ARG A 625 -25.77 6.18 -10.04
N LYS A 626 -26.59 6.23 -8.97
CA LYS A 626 -27.76 7.10 -8.89
C LYS A 626 -27.38 8.58 -9.08
N VAL A 627 -26.36 9.06 -8.37
CA VAL A 627 -25.88 10.45 -8.50
C VAL A 627 -25.45 10.75 -9.94
N ALA A 628 -24.68 9.85 -10.56
CA ALA A 628 -24.22 9.99 -11.93
C ALA A 628 -25.40 10.10 -12.92
N THR A 629 -26.38 9.21 -12.81
CA THR A 629 -27.61 9.23 -13.61
C THR A 629 -28.40 10.52 -13.40
N ASP A 630 -28.60 10.96 -12.15
CA ASP A 630 -29.36 12.16 -11.81
C ASP A 630 -28.67 13.45 -12.30
N LEU A 631 -27.34 13.45 -12.41
CA LEU A 631 -26.57 14.54 -13.01
C LEU A 631 -26.55 14.51 -14.54
N GLY A 632 -27.17 13.50 -15.17
CA GLY A 632 -27.23 13.35 -16.62
C GLY A 632 -25.97 12.75 -17.24
N VAL A 633 -25.14 12.08 -16.43
CA VAL A 633 -23.95 11.34 -16.86
C VAL A 633 -24.06 9.87 -16.43
N PRO A 634 -25.07 9.11 -16.91
CA PRO A 634 -25.33 7.74 -16.44
C PRO A 634 -24.17 6.78 -16.71
N GLU A 635 -23.30 7.07 -17.68
CA GLU A 635 -22.08 6.32 -18.01
C GLU A 635 -20.84 6.84 -17.26
N PHE A 636 -21.03 7.64 -16.20
CA PHE A 636 -19.90 8.18 -15.44
C PHE A 636 -19.08 7.03 -14.82
N PRO A 637 -17.75 6.99 -15.00
CA PRO A 637 -16.93 5.86 -14.58
C PRO A 637 -16.91 5.64 -13.06
N LEU A 638 -17.28 4.43 -12.62
CA LEU A 638 -17.26 4.00 -11.23
C LEU A 638 -16.38 2.76 -11.05
N ALA A 639 -15.38 2.84 -10.17
CA ALA A 639 -14.58 1.69 -9.76
C ALA A 639 -14.86 1.34 -8.29
N ALA A 640 -15.34 0.13 -8.02
CA ALA A 640 -15.69 -0.32 -6.66
C ALA A 640 -14.62 -1.23 -6.07
N GLY A 641 -14.33 -1.09 -4.78
CA GLY A 641 -13.38 -1.94 -4.07
C GLY A 641 -13.90 -3.36 -3.86
N ILE A 642 -13.31 -4.32 -4.57
CA ILE A 642 -13.73 -5.74 -4.58
C ILE A 642 -12.77 -6.64 -3.82
N SER A 643 -11.84 -6.06 -3.04
CA SER A 643 -10.77 -6.82 -2.40
C SER A 643 -11.29 -7.67 -1.24
N GLY A 644 -11.21 -8.99 -1.39
CA GLY A 644 -11.33 -9.98 -0.31
C GLY A 644 -9.98 -10.60 0.04
N GLN A 645 -9.92 -11.38 1.11
CA GLN A 645 -8.71 -12.15 1.46
C GLN A 645 -8.66 -13.54 0.82
N SER A 646 -9.70 -13.88 0.03
CA SER A 646 -9.79 -15.11 -0.77
C SER A 646 -10.39 -14.82 -2.15
N THR A 647 -10.14 -15.70 -3.13
CA THR A 647 -10.74 -15.61 -4.47
C THR A 647 -12.27 -15.59 -4.41
N ASN A 648 -12.88 -16.51 -3.65
CA ASN A 648 -14.35 -16.62 -3.54
C ASN A 648 -14.99 -15.35 -2.96
N GLU A 649 -14.41 -14.77 -1.90
CA GLU A 649 -14.90 -13.50 -1.35
C GLU A 649 -14.75 -12.36 -2.37
N THR A 650 -13.62 -12.30 -3.07
CA THR A 650 -13.36 -11.30 -4.10
C THR A 650 -14.35 -11.38 -5.25
N LEU A 651 -14.66 -12.59 -5.74
CA LEU A 651 -15.65 -12.82 -6.79
C LEU A 651 -17.06 -12.41 -6.35
N ARG A 652 -17.46 -12.72 -5.12
CA ARG A 652 -18.76 -12.29 -4.58
C ARG A 652 -18.85 -10.76 -4.52
N LEU A 653 -17.80 -10.10 -4.06
CA LEU A 653 -17.74 -8.64 -4.02
C LEU A 653 -17.74 -8.02 -5.43
N ALA A 654 -17.11 -8.68 -6.41
CA ALA A 654 -17.14 -8.25 -7.80
C ALA A 654 -18.54 -8.39 -8.43
N ASP A 655 -19.23 -9.49 -8.18
CA ASP A 655 -20.63 -9.68 -8.60
C ASP A 655 -21.55 -8.65 -7.95
N ASP A 656 -21.38 -8.36 -6.67
CA ASP A 656 -22.14 -7.34 -5.95
C ASP A 656 -21.89 -5.94 -6.52
N ALA A 657 -20.62 -5.60 -6.78
CA ALA A 657 -20.23 -4.32 -7.36
C ALA A 657 -20.83 -4.15 -8.76
N ALA A 658 -20.73 -5.18 -9.61
CA ALA A 658 -21.33 -5.19 -10.94
C ALA A 658 -22.85 -5.01 -10.87
N ALA A 659 -23.53 -5.78 -10.00
CA ALA A 659 -24.97 -5.67 -9.80
C ALA A 659 -25.41 -4.32 -9.20
N ALA A 660 -24.52 -3.64 -8.47
CA ALA A 660 -24.74 -2.31 -7.92
C ALA A 660 -24.46 -1.17 -8.91
N GLY A 661 -23.93 -1.47 -10.10
CA GLY A 661 -23.68 -0.51 -11.18
C GLY A 661 -22.26 0.04 -11.24
N ALA A 662 -21.26 -0.62 -10.66
CA ALA A 662 -19.86 -0.30 -10.89
C ALA A 662 -19.40 -0.79 -12.27
N ASP A 663 -18.53 -0.02 -12.93
CA ASP A 663 -17.97 -0.36 -14.24
C ASP A 663 -16.66 -1.15 -14.11
N PHE A 664 -15.93 -0.93 -13.02
CA PHE A 664 -14.63 -1.54 -12.78
C PHE A 664 -14.50 -2.08 -11.34
N GLY A 665 -13.78 -3.18 -11.19
CA GLY A 665 -13.40 -3.75 -9.89
C GLY A 665 -11.99 -3.29 -9.48
N LEU A 666 -11.87 -2.56 -8.38
CA LEU A 666 -10.59 -2.18 -7.79
C LEU A 666 -10.10 -3.28 -6.83
N LEU A 667 -9.00 -3.93 -7.17
CA LEU A 667 -8.52 -5.14 -6.47
C LEU A 667 -7.11 -4.98 -5.90
N LEU A 668 -6.99 -5.08 -4.57
CA LEU A 668 -5.74 -5.22 -3.84
C LEU A 668 -5.26 -6.67 -3.87
N PRO A 669 -3.94 -6.92 -3.73
CA PRO A 669 -3.46 -8.27 -3.49
C PRO A 669 -3.96 -8.79 -2.12
N PRO A 670 -4.23 -10.11 -2.00
CA PRO A 670 -4.51 -10.72 -0.71
C PRO A 670 -3.30 -10.55 0.22
N SER A 671 -3.56 -10.28 1.50
CA SER A 671 -2.52 -9.83 2.44
C SER A 671 -2.69 -10.30 3.87
N TYR A 672 -3.65 -11.20 4.14
CA TYR A 672 -3.90 -11.75 5.47
C TYR A 672 -2.69 -12.52 6.01
N TRP A 673 -2.06 -13.32 5.15
CA TRP A 673 -0.84 -14.05 5.45
C TRP A 673 0.24 -13.78 4.38
N PRO A 674 0.91 -12.62 4.42
CA PRO A 674 1.74 -12.14 3.32
C PRO A 674 2.90 -13.09 2.98
N SER A 675 3.38 -13.88 3.95
CA SER A 675 4.45 -14.87 3.71
C SER A 675 4.02 -16.08 2.88
N ALA A 676 2.72 -16.35 2.71
CA ALA A 676 2.21 -17.42 1.86
C ALA A 676 1.83 -16.93 0.44
N ILE A 677 1.81 -15.62 0.21
CA ILE A 677 1.43 -15.03 -1.07
C ILE A 677 2.68 -14.87 -1.95
N THR A 678 2.97 -15.89 -2.76
CA THR A 678 4.06 -15.87 -3.77
C THR A 678 3.65 -15.08 -5.02
N ASN A 679 4.60 -14.76 -5.90
CA ASN A 679 4.28 -14.10 -7.18
C ASN A 679 3.35 -14.96 -8.04
N ASP A 680 3.56 -16.28 -8.09
CA ASP A 680 2.68 -17.19 -8.83
C ASP A 680 1.26 -17.18 -8.23
N ALA A 681 1.14 -17.25 -6.90
CA ALA A 681 -0.16 -17.16 -6.23
C ALA A 681 -0.87 -15.82 -6.50
N LEU A 682 -0.12 -14.71 -6.62
CA LEU A 682 -0.68 -13.42 -7.01
C LEU A 682 -1.17 -13.43 -8.46
N ILE A 683 -0.36 -13.94 -9.39
CA ILE A 683 -0.71 -14.02 -10.81
C ILE A 683 -1.97 -14.89 -10.98
N ASP A 684 -1.99 -16.07 -10.37
CA ASP A 684 -3.12 -16.99 -10.40
C ASP A 684 -4.37 -16.35 -9.80
N PHE A 685 -4.24 -15.70 -8.64
CA PHE A 685 -5.34 -14.98 -8.00
C PHE A 685 -5.94 -13.91 -8.91
N TYR A 686 -5.10 -13.03 -9.48
CA TYR A 686 -5.60 -11.96 -10.36
C TYR A 686 -6.22 -12.51 -11.65
N ARG A 687 -5.63 -13.55 -12.25
CA ARG A 687 -6.16 -14.20 -13.46
C ARG A 687 -7.48 -14.90 -13.16
N GLU A 688 -7.54 -15.71 -12.11
CA GLU A 688 -8.76 -16.43 -11.73
C GLU A 688 -9.90 -15.45 -11.40
N VAL A 689 -9.62 -14.35 -10.70
CA VAL A 689 -10.62 -13.30 -10.47
C VAL A 689 -11.04 -12.64 -11.79
N ALA A 690 -10.09 -12.33 -12.67
CA ALA A 690 -10.37 -11.69 -13.94
C ALA A 690 -11.12 -12.59 -14.94
N ASP A 691 -10.92 -13.91 -14.90
CA ASP A 691 -11.63 -14.89 -15.73
C ASP A 691 -13.12 -14.97 -15.37
N HIS A 692 -13.47 -14.77 -14.09
CA HIS A 692 -14.83 -14.95 -13.58
C HIS A 692 -15.54 -13.62 -13.24
N SER A 693 -14.82 -12.51 -13.16
CA SER A 693 -15.39 -11.18 -12.87
C SER A 693 -16.20 -10.64 -14.05
N ARG A 694 -17.42 -10.18 -13.78
CA ARG A 694 -18.32 -9.56 -14.78
C ARG A 694 -17.90 -8.15 -15.19
N ILE A 695 -17.00 -7.52 -14.43
CA ILE A 695 -16.50 -6.17 -14.66
C ILE A 695 -14.97 -6.19 -14.77
N PRO A 696 -14.36 -5.34 -15.61
CA PRO A 696 -12.90 -5.30 -15.74
C PRO A 696 -12.20 -4.86 -14.45
N ILE A 697 -11.00 -5.39 -14.26
CA ILE A 697 -10.21 -5.22 -13.03
C ILE A 697 -9.20 -4.09 -13.20
N ILE A 698 -9.19 -3.19 -12.21
CA ILE A 698 -8.13 -2.21 -11.97
C ILE A 698 -7.32 -2.72 -10.78
N VAL A 699 -6.04 -3.01 -11.02
CA VAL A 699 -5.11 -3.47 -9.99
C VAL A 699 -4.82 -2.32 -9.04
N TYR A 700 -5.00 -2.53 -7.75
CA TYR A 700 -4.69 -1.57 -6.72
C TYR A 700 -3.39 -1.96 -6.02
N ASN A 701 -2.29 -1.29 -6.38
CA ASN A 701 -1.00 -1.56 -5.76
C ASN A 701 -0.73 -0.57 -4.63
N PHE A 702 -1.06 -0.95 -3.39
CA PHE A 702 -0.88 -0.14 -2.19
C PHE A 702 -0.29 -0.96 -1.01
N PRO A 703 1.04 -1.03 -0.91
CA PRO A 703 1.72 -1.84 0.12
C PRO A 703 1.36 -1.46 1.57
N GLY A 704 1.09 -0.17 1.81
CA GLY A 704 0.78 0.37 3.13
C GLY A 704 -0.48 -0.20 3.78
N VAL A 705 -1.41 -0.77 3.01
CA VAL A 705 -2.64 -1.40 3.52
C VAL A 705 -2.71 -2.90 3.24
N THR A 706 -1.65 -3.48 2.66
CA THR A 706 -1.57 -4.89 2.26
C THR A 706 -0.37 -5.58 2.91
N SER A 707 -0.09 -5.25 4.18
CA SER A 707 1.00 -5.88 4.95
C SER A 707 2.37 -5.83 4.26
N GLY A 708 2.61 -4.81 3.42
CA GLY A 708 3.84 -4.63 2.66
C GLY A 708 3.91 -5.37 1.31
N VAL A 709 2.84 -6.02 0.86
CA VAL A 709 2.80 -6.68 -0.46
C VAL A 709 2.80 -5.60 -1.57
N ASP A 710 3.91 -5.49 -2.29
CA ASP A 710 4.07 -4.59 -3.44
C ASP A 710 4.14 -5.39 -4.74
N LEU A 711 3.24 -5.09 -5.68
CA LEU A 711 3.25 -5.74 -6.99
C LEU A 711 4.40 -5.17 -7.84
N GLY A 712 5.38 -6.02 -8.14
CA GLY A 712 6.50 -5.70 -9.04
C GLY A 712 6.05 -5.45 -10.48
N VAL A 713 6.91 -4.84 -11.29
CA VAL A 713 6.64 -4.60 -12.72
C VAL A 713 6.40 -5.92 -13.46
N ASP A 714 7.08 -6.99 -13.06
CA ASP A 714 7.01 -8.34 -13.62
C ASP A 714 5.59 -8.90 -13.48
N VAL A 715 5.08 -8.95 -12.24
CA VAL A 715 3.72 -9.42 -11.92
C VAL A 715 2.68 -8.55 -12.62
N LEU A 716 2.82 -7.22 -12.53
CA LEU A 716 1.93 -6.27 -13.20
C LEU A 716 1.92 -6.47 -14.71
N SER A 717 3.08 -6.72 -15.34
CA SER A 717 3.17 -6.97 -16.78
C SER A 717 2.47 -8.28 -17.15
N GLN A 718 2.65 -9.35 -16.37
CA GLN A 718 2.06 -10.66 -16.67
C GLN A 718 0.53 -10.71 -16.47
N ILE A 719 0.00 -9.94 -15.51
CA ILE A 719 -1.45 -9.85 -15.32
C ILE A 719 -2.07 -8.84 -16.29
N ALA A 720 -1.33 -7.80 -16.72
CA ALA A 720 -1.78 -6.83 -17.72
C ALA A 720 -2.05 -7.43 -19.11
N THR A 721 -1.47 -8.60 -19.44
CA THR A 721 -1.78 -9.30 -20.69
C THR A 721 -3.19 -9.89 -20.70
N HIS A 722 -3.87 -9.98 -19.54
CA HIS A 722 -5.20 -10.55 -19.45
C HIS A 722 -6.26 -9.55 -19.97
N PRO A 723 -7.18 -9.95 -20.86
CA PRO A 723 -8.14 -9.04 -21.51
C PRO A 723 -9.17 -8.44 -20.56
N ASN A 724 -9.29 -8.93 -19.33
CA ASN A 724 -10.18 -8.35 -18.31
C ASN A 724 -9.44 -7.59 -17.20
N ILE A 725 -8.11 -7.43 -17.30
CA ILE A 725 -7.31 -6.61 -16.38
C ILE A 725 -6.85 -5.37 -17.15
N ARG A 726 -7.42 -4.20 -16.83
CA ARG A 726 -7.38 -3.02 -17.72
C ARG A 726 -6.67 -1.80 -17.17
N GLY A 727 -6.16 -1.87 -15.95
CA GLY A 727 -5.31 -0.80 -15.45
C GLY A 727 -4.71 -1.06 -14.08
N VAL A 728 -3.90 -0.11 -13.62
CA VAL A 728 -3.29 -0.12 -12.29
C VAL A 728 -3.30 1.26 -11.67
N LYS A 729 -3.68 1.30 -10.39
CA LYS A 729 -3.47 2.44 -9.50
C LYS A 729 -2.20 2.20 -8.68
N LEU A 730 -1.15 2.97 -8.96
CA LEU A 730 0.14 2.86 -8.27
C LEU A 730 0.21 3.80 -7.07
N THR A 731 -0.13 3.32 -5.87
CA THR A 731 0.02 4.10 -4.62
C THR A 731 1.38 3.87 -3.94
N CYS A 732 2.25 3.05 -4.54
CA CYS A 732 3.63 2.83 -4.11
C CYS A 732 4.62 3.98 -4.43
N ALA A 733 4.13 5.11 -4.99
CA ALA A 733 4.91 6.30 -5.35
C ALA A 733 6.15 6.04 -6.25
N ASN A 734 6.16 4.93 -7.00
CA ASN A 734 7.27 4.56 -7.86
C ASN A 734 7.01 4.97 -9.32
N ALA A 735 7.51 6.15 -9.71
CA ALA A 735 7.40 6.66 -11.08
C ALA A 735 8.11 5.77 -12.13
N GLY A 736 9.11 4.97 -11.73
CA GLY A 736 9.78 4.02 -12.61
C GLY A 736 8.88 2.88 -13.07
N LYS A 737 7.87 2.50 -12.26
CA LYS A 737 6.85 1.52 -12.69
C LYS A 737 5.97 2.08 -13.79
N VAL A 738 5.69 3.39 -13.78
CA VAL A 738 4.88 4.03 -14.84
C VAL A 738 5.57 3.87 -16.18
N THR A 739 6.80 4.38 -16.31
CA THR A 739 7.57 4.32 -17.55
C THR A 739 7.80 2.89 -18.05
N SER A 740 8.03 1.94 -17.14
CA SER A 740 8.22 0.53 -17.51
C SER A 740 6.95 -0.12 -18.07
N LEU A 741 5.78 0.20 -17.50
CA LEU A 741 4.50 -0.39 -17.93
C LEU A 741 3.98 0.29 -19.20
N THR A 742 4.10 1.61 -19.30
CA THR A 742 3.63 2.38 -20.47
C THR A 742 4.51 2.18 -21.70
N ALA A 743 5.77 1.75 -21.53
CA ALA A 743 6.61 1.29 -22.62
C ALA A 743 6.18 -0.08 -23.19
N LYS A 744 5.51 -0.91 -22.38
CA LYS A 744 5.05 -2.26 -22.78
C LYS A 744 3.61 -2.30 -23.27
N PHE A 745 2.73 -1.48 -22.69
CA PHE A 745 1.30 -1.51 -22.95
C PHE A 745 0.79 -0.14 -23.36
N LYS A 746 -0.09 -0.11 -24.36
CA LYS A 746 -0.80 1.12 -24.72
C LYS A 746 -1.84 1.45 -23.65
N PRO A 747 -2.17 2.74 -23.45
CA PRO A 747 -3.25 3.17 -22.56
C PRO A 747 -4.59 2.44 -22.77
N SER A 748 -4.91 2.05 -24.00
CA SER A 748 -6.12 1.29 -24.35
C SER A 748 -6.08 -0.17 -23.91
N GLU A 749 -4.89 -0.73 -23.69
CA GLU A 749 -4.69 -2.11 -23.24
C GLU A 749 -4.64 -2.14 -21.71
N PHE A 750 -3.81 -1.28 -21.12
CA PHE A 750 -3.56 -1.21 -19.69
C PHE A 750 -3.29 0.22 -19.21
N ALA A 751 -4.27 0.82 -18.54
CA ALA A 751 -4.21 2.20 -18.08
C ALA A 751 -3.42 2.34 -16.77
N VAL A 752 -2.39 3.20 -16.75
CA VAL A 752 -1.55 3.42 -15.56
C VAL A 752 -1.88 4.75 -14.89
N PHE A 753 -2.29 4.70 -13.63
CA PHE A 753 -2.64 5.87 -12.82
C PHE A 753 -1.66 6.10 -11.66
N ALA A 754 -1.34 7.36 -11.42
CA ALA A 754 -0.70 7.77 -10.16
C ALA A 754 -1.68 7.61 -9.00
N GLY A 755 -1.24 7.02 -7.88
CA GLY A 755 -2.09 6.85 -6.70
C GLY A 755 -2.26 8.10 -5.83
N GLN A 756 -1.65 9.23 -6.20
CA GLN A 756 -1.66 10.53 -5.53
C GLN A 756 -1.47 11.64 -6.59
N SER A 757 -1.94 12.86 -6.33
CA SER A 757 -1.86 13.96 -7.32
C SER A 757 -0.55 14.75 -7.27
N ASP A 758 0.24 14.68 -6.20
CA ASP A 758 1.51 15.39 -6.03
C ASP A 758 2.58 14.98 -7.06
N TRP A 759 2.34 13.88 -7.76
CA TRP A 759 3.14 13.41 -8.88
C TRP A 759 2.31 13.06 -10.13
N LEU A 760 1.14 13.72 -10.30
CA LEU A 760 0.31 13.59 -11.51
C LEU A 760 1.11 13.94 -12.77
N LEU A 761 1.78 15.09 -12.83
CA LEU A 761 2.59 15.47 -13.99
C LEU A 761 3.74 14.48 -14.28
N PRO A 762 4.56 14.05 -13.31
CA PRO A 762 5.52 12.96 -13.51
C PRO A 762 4.92 11.68 -14.10
N CYS A 763 3.71 11.30 -13.67
CA CYS A 763 2.99 10.16 -14.22
C CYS A 763 2.62 10.37 -15.69
N LEU A 764 2.06 11.53 -16.03
CA LEU A 764 1.67 11.89 -17.40
C LEU A 764 2.88 11.97 -18.34
N ILE A 765 3.99 12.55 -17.87
CA ILE A 765 5.27 12.57 -18.61
C ILE A 765 5.78 11.14 -18.86
N GLY A 766 5.60 10.24 -17.89
CA GLY A 766 5.94 8.83 -18.02
C GLY A 766 5.01 8.01 -18.91
N GLY A 767 4.01 8.63 -19.55
CA GLY A 767 3.02 7.95 -20.41
C GLY A 767 1.79 7.41 -19.66
N GLY A 768 1.66 7.70 -18.36
CA GLY A 768 0.45 7.38 -17.59
C GLY A 768 -0.74 8.23 -18.02
N VAL A 769 -1.94 7.85 -17.59
CA VAL A 769 -3.19 8.43 -18.10
C VAL A 769 -3.90 9.39 -17.13
N GLY A 770 -3.41 9.50 -15.89
CA GLY A 770 -4.02 10.34 -14.87
C GLY A 770 -3.62 9.96 -13.46
N CYS A 771 -4.48 10.31 -12.49
CA CYS A 771 -4.28 9.97 -11.08
C CYS A 771 -5.58 9.60 -10.38
N VAL A 772 -5.49 8.76 -9.33
CA VAL A 772 -6.53 8.50 -8.36
C VAL A 772 -6.12 9.15 -7.04
N THR A 773 -6.66 10.31 -6.66
CA THR A 773 -6.09 11.16 -5.59
C THR A 773 -7.03 11.50 -4.44
N GLY A 774 -6.54 11.37 -3.20
CA GLY A 774 -7.29 11.72 -2.00
C GLY A 774 -7.63 13.20 -1.86
N ILE A 775 -6.77 14.11 -2.35
CA ILE A 775 -7.05 15.56 -2.28
C ILE A 775 -8.25 15.96 -3.17
N GLY A 776 -8.62 15.12 -4.14
CA GLY A 776 -9.85 15.30 -4.93
C GLY A 776 -11.12 15.29 -4.07
N ASN A 777 -11.08 14.74 -2.84
CA ASN A 777 -12.17 14.86 -1.89
C ASN A 777 -12.35 16.29 -1.37
N VAL A 778 -11.28 17.07 -1.33
CA VAL A 778 -11.25 18.42 -0.74
C VAL A 778 -11.30 19.48 -1.84
N PHE A 779 -10.53 19.29 -2.91
CA PHE A 779 -10.34 20.26 -3.99
C PHE A 779 -10.49 19.63 -5.38
N PRO A 780 -11.68 19.09 -5.72
CA PRO A 780 -11.92 18.40 -6.99
C PRO A 780 -11.66 19.28 -8.23
N ARG A 781 -12.01 20.58 -8.20
CA ARG A 781 -11.86 21.48 -9.34
C ARG A 781 -10.40 21.80 -9.62
N SER A 782 -9.61 22.03 -8.58
CA SER A 782 -8.19 22.36 -8.71
C SER A 782 -7.40 21.21 -9.36
N VAL A 783 -7.64 19.97 -8.93
CA VAL A 783 -6.95 18.82 -9.53
C VAL A 783 -7.44 18.56 -10.97
N SER A 784 -8.73 18.70 -11.22
CA SER A 784 -9.29 18.55 -12.57
C SER A 784 -8.77 19.63 -13.53
N LYS A 785 -8.58 20.86 -13.04
CA LYS A 785 -7.95 21.94 -13.81
C LYS A 785 -6.48 21.65 -14.09
N LEU A 786 -5.74 21.09 -13.14
CA LEU A 786 -4.36 20.65 -13.35
C LEU A 786 -4.25 19.65 -14.51
N TYR A 787 -5.11 18.63 -14.53
CA TYR A 787 -5.16 17.67 -15.63
C TYR A 787 -5.55 18.34 -16.96
N SER A 788 -6.52 19.26 -16.93
CA SER A 788 -6.97 19.99 -18.12
C SER A 788 -5.85 20.87 -18.71
N LEU A 789 -5.07 21.56 -17.87
CA LEU A 789 -3.93 22.37 -18.33
C LEU A 789 -2.87 21.53 -19.04
N TRP A 790 -2.64 20.30 -18.58
CA TRP A 790 -1.78 19.35 -19.28
C TRP A 790 -2.34 18.96 -20.65
N GLN A 791 -3.64 18.62 -20.72
CA GLN A 791 -4.31 18.28 -21.98
C GLN A 791 -4.33 19.45 -22.97
N GLU A 792 -4.46 20.69 -22.48
CA GLU A 792 -4.37 21.93 -23.27
C GLU A 792 -2.93 22.27 -23.71
N GLY A 793 -1.90 21.53 -23.27
CA GLY A 793 -0.49 21.81 -23.58
C GLY A 793 0.12 22.99 -22.81
N LYS A 794 -0.56 23.50 -21.77
CA LYS A 794 -0.11 24.63 -20.93
C LYS A 794 0.81 24.14 -19.80
N ILE A 795 1.98 23.65 -20.18
CA ILE A 795 2.89 22.92 -19.28
C ILE A 795 3.37 23.77 -18.09
N GLU A 796 3.68 25.06 -18.30
CA GLU A 796 4.18 25.93 -17.22
C GLU A 796 3.08 26.23 -16.18
N GLU A 797 1.86 26.54 -16.63
CA GLU A 797 0.70 26.73 -15.74
C GLU A 797 0.35 25.44 -14.98
N ALA A 798 0.42 24.29 -15.67
CA ALA A 798 0.23 22.99 -15.05
C ALA A 798 1.30 22.72 -13.98
N ARG A 799 2.58 23.05 -14.25
CA ARG A 799 3.68 22.88 -13.27
C ARG A 799 3.48 23.74 -12.03
N GLU A 800 3.04 24.98 -12.19
CA GLU A 800 2.74 25.87 -11.07
C GLU A 800 1.60 25.33 -10.20
N LEU A 801 0.49 24.93 -10.83
CA LEU A 801 -0.65 24.36 -10.11
C LEU A 801 -0.33 23.01 -9.47
N GLN A 802 0.50 22.18 -10.11
CA GLN A 802 1.02 20.92 -9.55
C GLN A 802 1.74 21.16 -8.22
N GLY A 803 2.55 22.23 -8.12
CA GLY A 803 3.24 22.60 -6.88
C GLY A 803 2.26 22.94 -5.76
N ARG A 804 1.21 23.71 -6.06
CA ARG A 804 0.17 24.09 -5.08
C ARG A 804 -0.66 22.88 -4.62
N VAL A 805 -1.04 22.01 -5.56
CA VAL A 805 -1.76 20.75 -5.27
C VAL A 805 -0.91 19.83 -4.40
N ALA A 806 0.38 19.67 -4.72
CA ALA A 806 1.31 18.83 -3.96
C ALA A 806 1.47 19.31 -2.51
N LEU A 807 1.58 20.62 -2.28
CA LEU A 807 1.66 21.20 -0.95
C LEU A 807 0.39 20.95 -0.13
N ALA A 808 -0.79 21.13 -0.73
CA ALA A 808 -2.07 20.87 -0.05
C ALA A 808 -2.28 19.38 0.26
N GLU A 809 -1.90 18.49 -0.66
CA GLU A 809 -2.03 17.03 -0.52
C GLU A 809 -1.17 16.46 0.62
N ALA A 810 -0.11 17.15 1.04
CA ALA A 810 0.69 16.75 2.19
C ALA A 810 -0.14 16.56 3.48
N ALA A 811 -1.28 17.26 3.61
CA ALA A 811 -2.20 17.05 4.72
C ALA A 811 -2.96 15.71 4.62
N CYS A 812 -3.39 15.30 3.42
CA CYS A 812 -4.01 13.98 3.20
C CYS A 812 -3.05 12.82 3.54
N LYS A 813 -1.75 13.01 3.32
CA LYS A 813 -0.71 12.01 3.65
C LYS A 813 -0.51 11.78 5.14
N LYS A 814 -0.98 12.70 6.00
CA LYS A 814 -0.96 12.51 7.47
C LYS A 814 -2.01 11.51 7.96
N GLY A 815 -2.86 10.99 7.07
CA GLY A 815 -3.79 9.91 7.33
C GLY A 815 -5.24 10.27 7.04
N LEU A 816 -6.11 9.28 7.16
CA LEU A 816 -7.53 9.40 6.84
C LEU A 816 -8.25 10.47 7.66
N ALA A 817 -7.95 10.58 8.96
CA ALA A 817 -8.58 11.56 9.83
C ALA A 817 -8.33 13.00 9.36
N ALA A 818 -7.13 13.30 8.85
CA ALA A 818 -6.80 14.60 8.25
C ALA A 818 -7.54 14.82 6.92
N THR A 819 -7.60 13.79 6.07
CA THR A 819 -8.34 13.87 4.79
C THR A 819 -9.82 14.14 5.02
N LYS A 820 -10.45 13.39 5.92
CA LYS A 820 -11.86 13.56 6.26
C LYS A 820 -12.14 14.90 6.94
N PHE A 821 -11.28 15.34 7.85
CA PHE A 821 -11.41 16.67 8.47
C PHE A 821 -11.25 17.80 7.43
N GLY A 822 -10.25 17.73 6.56
CA GLY A 822 -10.08 18.70 5.47
C GLY A 822 -11.28 18.73 4.53
N THR A 823 -11.84 17.55 4.21
CA THR A 823 -13.07 17.43 3.45
C THR A 823 -14.23 18.11 4.16
N ALA A 824 -14.44 17.82 5.45
CA ALA A 824 -15.48 18.43 6.26
C ALA A 824 -15.34 19.95 6.37
N TYR A 825 -14.11 20.47 6.41
CA TYR A 825 -13.82 21.89 6.61
C TYR A 825 -13.93 22.71 5.32
N PHE A 826 -13.39 22.22 4.21
CA PHE A 826 -13.34 22.96 2.95
C PHE A 826 -14.46 22.56 1.98
N ALA A 827 -14.67 21.27 1.73
CA ALA A 827 -15.62 20.79 0.74
C ALA A 827 -17.05 20.63 1.31
N GLY A 828 -17.18 20.22 2.58
CA GLY A 828 -18.46 20.01 3.25
C GLY A 828 -19.42 21.20 3.13
N PRO A 829 -19.02 22.42 3.55
CA PRO A 829 -19.86 23.61 3.43
C PRO A 829 -20.24 23.94 1.99
N VAL A 830 -19.33 23.75 1.03
CA VAL A 830 -19.56 24.01 -0.40
C VAL A 830 -20.53 22.99 -0.99
N ALA A 831 -20.47 21.74 -0.53
CA ALA A 831 -21.40 20.69 -0.92
C ALA A 831 -22.78 20.81 -0.23
N GLY A 832 -22.96 21.72 0.73
CA GLY A 832 -24.20 21.85 1.50
C GLY A 832 -24.29 20.91 2.71
N LEU A 833 -23.16 20.38 3.17
CA LEU A 833 -23.06 19.48 4.32
C LEU A 833 -22.44 20.23 5.52
N SER A 834 -23.30 20.70 6.43
CA SER A 834 -22.89 21.46 7.62
C SER A 834 -22.54 20.58 8.83
N ASN A 835 -22.91 19.31 8.82
CA ASN A 835 -22.60 18.39 9.91
C ASN A 835 -21.19 17.79 9.78
N HIS A 836 -20.22 18.40 10.47
CA HIS A 836 -18.85 17.88 10.53
C HIS A 836 -18.75 16.46 11.10
N ALA A 837 -19.69 16.05 11.98
CA ALA A 837 -19.67 14.71 12.54
C ALA A 837 -19.87 13.64 11.47
N SER A 838 -20.53 13.95 10.35
CA SER A 838 -20.75 13.01 9.24
C SER A 838 -19.45 12.59 8.54
N PHE A 839 -18.41 13.41 8.66
CA PHE A 839 -17.07 13.13 8.14
C PHE A 839 -16.18 12.49 9.21
N SER A 840 -16.70 12.00 10.33
CA SER A 840 -15.87 11.30 11.30
C SER A 840 -15.32 9.99 10.72
N THR A 841 -14.18 9.52 11.23
CA THR A 841 -13.70 8.17 10.94
C THR A 841 -14.58 7.12 11.61
N ARG A 842 -14.74 5.94 10.99
CA ARG A 842 -15.42 4.80 11.60
C ARG A 842 -14.56 4.31 12.77
N LYS A 843 -15.19 4.04 13.91
CA LYS A 843 -14.54 3.43 15.07
C LYS A 843 -13.96 2.07 14.64
N PRO A 844 -12.76 1.70 15.14
CA PRO A 844 -12.05 2.28 16.29
C PRO A 844 -11.17 3.50 15.99
N TYR A 845 -11.11 4.00 14.75
CA TYR A 845 -10.28 5.15 14.41
C TYR A 845 -10.82 6.44 15.04
N LYS A 846 -9.91 7.25 15.58
CA LYS A 846 -10.24 8.52 16.25
C LYS A 846 -10.31 9.67 15.23
N PRO A 847 -11.21 10.65 15.43
CA PRO A 847 -11.19 11.90 14.68
C PRO A 847 -9.86 12.66 14.82
N ALA A 848 -9.59 13.58 13.91
CA ALA A 848 -8.39 14.42 13.97
C ALA A 848 -8.37 15.25 15.26
N GLY A 849 -7.30 15.16 16.05
CA GLY A 849 -7.08 16.01 17.22
C GLY A 849 -6.75 17.46 16.81
N LYS A 850 -6.87 18.40 17.75
CA LYS A 850 -6.77 19.85 17.46
C LYS A 850 -5.48 20.27 16.72
N ALA A 851 -4.32 19.77 17.14
CA ALA A 851 -3.06 20.05 16.45
C ALA A 851 -3.04 19.57 14.98
N LEU A 852 -3.69 18.43 14.69
CA LEU A 852 -3.80 17.90 13.33
C LEU A 852 -4.82 18.72 12.51
N GLN A 853 -5.90 19.18 13.14
CA GLN A 853 -6.88 20.08 12.52
C GLN A 853 -6.23 21.40 12.09
N ASP A 854 -5.56 22.09 13.01
CA ASP A 854 -4.90 23.37 12.76
C ASP A 854 -3.84 23.23 11.64
N SER A 855 -3.04 22.16 11.70
CA SER A 855 -2.06 21.87 10.65
C SER A 855 -2.71 21.56 9.30
N THR A 856 -3.86 20.88 9.28
CA THR A 856 -4.60 20.56 8.04
C THR A 856 -5.13 21.83 7.39
N ILE A 857 -5.76 22.72 8.18
CA ILE A 857 -6.26 24.02 7.69
C ILE A 857 -5.10 24.83 7.11
N ALA A 858 -4.03 25.02 7.87
CA ALA A 858 -2.88 25.81 7.43
C ALA A 858 -2.25 25.28 6.12
N THR A 859 -2.19 23.96 5.95
CA THR A 859 -1.60 23.31 4.77
C THR A 859 -2.50 23.45 3.53
N MET A 860 -3.82 23.33 3.70
CA MET A 860 -4.79 23.30 2.59
C MET A 860 -5.32 24.69 2.20
N GLN A 861 -5.28 25.67 3.11
CA GLN A 861 -5.82 27.01 2.90
C GLN A 861 -5.35 27.69 1.60
N PRO A 862 -4.06 27.63 1.19
CA PRO A 862 -3.58 28.31 -0.02
C PRO A 862 -4.22 27.81 -1.33
N LEU A 863 -4.77 26.59 -1.32
CA LEU A 863 -5.45 26.01 -2.48
C LEU A 863 -6.97 26.25 -2.43
N ALA A 864 -7.54 26.42 -1.23
CA ALA A 864 -8.97 26.63 -1.04
C ALA A 864 -9.52 27.87 -1.76
N ASP A 865 -8.74 28.95 -1.84
CA ASP A 865 -9.17 30.18 -2.52
C ASP A 865 -9.22 29.99 -4.05
N LEU A 866 -8.27 29.23 -4.61
CA LEU A 866 -8.30 28.86 -6.01
C LEU A 866 -9.50 27.95 -6.30
N GLU A 867 -9.75 26.94 -5.46
CA GLU A 867 -10.88 26.01 -5.61
C GLU A 867 -12.22 26.75 -5.72
N ARG A 868 -12.42 27.78 -4.89
CA ARG A 868 -13.65 28.59 -4.90
C ARG A 868 -13.79 29.45 -6.16
N SER A 869 -12.67 29.85 -6.76
CA SER A 869 -12.67 30.67 -7.98
C SER A 869 -12.94 29.86 -9.25
N LEU A 870 -12.74 28.54 -9.22
CA LEU A 870 -12.92 27.67 -10.38
C LEU A 870 -14.41 27.31 -10.56
N PRO A 871 -14.94 27.36 -11.80
CA PRO A 871 -16.33 26.98 -12.08
C PRO A 871 -16.52 25.46 -12.02
N ASP A 872 -17.77 25.02 -11.92
CA ASP A 872 -18.13 23.62 -12.14
C ASP A 872 -17.90 23.20 -13.60
N SER A 873 -17.45 21.97 -13.80
CA SER A 873 -17.06 21.42 -15.10
C SER A 873 -18.24 20.98 -15.98
N ILE A 874 -19.37 20.61 -15.36
CA ILE A 874 -20.59 20.21 -16.07
C ILE A 874 -21.48 21.45 -16.19
N SER A 875 -21.42 22.11 -17.35
CA SER A 875 -22.30 23.24 -17.67
C SER A 875 -23.70 22.75 -18.08
N ARG A 876 -24.50 22.33 -17.11
CA ARG A 876 -25.94 22.67 -17.15
C ARG A 876 -26.11 23.90 -16.28
N PRO A 877 -26.98 24.87 -16.65
CA PRO A 877 -27.26 25.95 -15.72
C PRO A 877 -27.71 25.32 -14.40
N PRO A 878 -27.40 25.92 -13.23
CA PRO A 878 -28.15 25.58 -12.04
C PRO A 878 -29.61 25.68 -12.48
N THR A 879 -30.41 24.64 -12.25
CA THR A 879 -31.86 24.76 -12.39
C THR A 879 -32.21 26.06 -11.73
N LYS A 880 -32.61 27.05 -12.56
CA LYS A 880 -32.82 28.43 -12.14
C LYS A 880 -33.58 28.37 -10.84
N SER A 881 -33.17 29.18 -9.87
CA SER A 881 -34.11 29.69 -8.88
C SER A 881 -35.36 30.10 -9.64
N VAL A 882 -36.39 29.26 -9.60
CA VAL A 882 -37.70 29.62 -10.05
C VAL A 882 -38.21 30.56 -8.96
N ASN A 883 -37.86 31.84 -9.10
CA ASN A 883 -38.71 32.91 -8.61
C ASN A 883 -39.99 32.82 -9.41
N VAL A 884 -40.85 31.88 -9.05
CA VAL A 884 -42.29 32.09 -9.11
C VAL A 884 -42.58 32.83 -7.82
N THR A 885 -42.50 34.16 -7.89
CA THR A 885 -43.41 34.97 -7.08
C THR A 885 -44.81 34.62 -7.56
N ASN A 886 -45.43 33.68 -6.86
CA ASN A 886 -46.78 33.78 -6.33
C ASN A 886 -46.89 32.74 -5.21
N GLY A 887 -47.11 33.27 -4.00
CA GLY A 887 -46.60 32.72 -2.77
C GLY A 887 -47.10 31.32 -2.40
N ILE A 888 -46.14 30.42 -2.18
CA ILE A 888 -46.18 29.40 -1.14
C ILE A 888 -44.76 29.26 -0.57
N HIS A 889 -44.56 29.63 0.70
CA HIS A 889 -43.36 29.29 1.46
C HIS A 889 -43.27 27.76 1.63
N HIS A 890 -42.40 27.07 0.90
CA HIS A 890 -41.97 25.72 1.27
C HIS A 890 -40.77 25.83 2.23
N LYS A 891 -40.90 25.26 3.43
CA LYS A 891 -39.81 25.21 4.42
C LYS A 891 -38.70 24.29 3.89
N GLU A 892 -37.47 24.78 3.86
CA GLU A 892 -36.27 24.02 3.48
C GLU A 892 -36.22 22.66 4.22
N GLY A 893 -36.10 21.56 3.46
CA GLY A 893 -35.86 20.21 4.00
C GLY A 893 -36.95 19.15 3.73
N VAL A 894 -38.19 19.52 3.38
CA VAL A 894 -39.26 18.53 3.11
C VAL A 894 -39.23 18.08 1.65
N ARG A 895 -39.15 16.76 1.42
CA ARG A 895 -39.11 16.15 0.08
C ARG A 895 -40.38 16.50 -0.71
N SER A 896 -40.21 17.06 -1.91
CA SER A 896 -41.33 17.56 -2.73
C SER A 896 -41.84 16.56 -3.77
N HIS A 897 -41.00 15.62 -4.21
CA HIS A 897 -41.33 14.61 -5.22
C HIS A 897 -40.59 13.29 -4.94
N PHE A 898 -41.11 12.18 -5.46
CA PHE A 898 -40.51 10.85 -5.52
C PHE A 898 -40.38 10.43 -6.99
N THR A 899 -39.26 9.81 -7.34
CA THR A 899 -39.05 9.30 -8.71
C THR A 899 -39.51 7.84 -8.78
N LEU A 900 -40.46 7.56 -9.68
CA LEU A 900 -40.95 6.21 -9.95
C LEU A 900 -39.93 5.39 -10.76
N ASN A 901 -40.06 4.06 -10.80
CA ASN A 901 -39.22 3.20 -11.63
C ASN A 901 -39.34 3.48 -13.14
N THR A 902 -40.38 4.22 -13.56
CA THR A 902 -40.56 4.72 -14.93
C THR A 902 -39.77 6.01 -15.20
N GLY A 903 -39.10 6.59 -14.19
CA GLY A 903 -38.46 7.90 -14.25
C GLY A 903 -39.41 9.08 -14.07
N ALA A 904 -40.72 8.85 -13.96
CA ALA A 904 -41.70 9.90 -13.71
C ALA A 904 -41.56 10.47 -12.29
N ASN A 905 -41.68 11.79 -12.14
CA ASN A 905 -41.67 12.47 -10.85
C ASN A 905 -43.08 12.56 -10.28
N LEU A 906 -43.37 11.75 -9.26
CA LEU A 906 -44.60 11.78 -8.49
C LEU A 906 -44.50 12.82 -7.36
N PRO A 907 -45.36 13.85 -7.30
CA PRO A 907 -45.39 14.77 -6.15
C PRO A 907 -45.53 14.02 -4.81
N ALA A 908 -44.75 14.43 -3.82
CA ALA A 908 -44.72 13.79 -2.50
C ALA A 908 -46.06 13.92 -1.75
N ILE A 909 -46.84 14.95 -2.09
CA ILE A 909 -48.17 15.17 -1.57
C ILE A 909 -49.12 15.29 -2.76
N GLY A 910 -50.06 14.35 -2.85
CA GLY A 910 -51.18 14.42 -3.78
C GLY A 910 -52.50 14.73 -3.10
N PHE A 911 -53.52 14.94 -3.90
CA PHE A 911 -54.86 15.27 -3.43
C PHE A 911 -55.80 14.10 -3.67
N GLY A 912 -56.32 13.51 -2.59
CA GLY A 912 -57.30 12.43 -2.68
C GLY A 912 -58.72 12.96 -2.89
N THR A 913 -59.46 12.33 -3.81
CA THR A 913 -60.83 12.76 -4.18
C THR A 913 -61.95 11.89 -3.60
N TRP A 914 -61.58 10.82 -2.88
CA TRP A 914 -62.50 9.99 -2.11
C TRP A 914 -62.82 10.58 -0.73
N LYS A 915 -64.04 10.51 -0.19
CA LYS A 915 -65.37 10.38 -0.78
C LYS A 915 -66.03 11.76 -0.63
N ALA A 916 -65.84 12.65 -1.62
CA ALA A 916 -66.54 13.94 -1.63
C ALA A 916 -68.03 13.73 -1.95
N ALA A 917 -68.91 14.58 -1.42
CA ALA A 917 -70.30 14.60 -1.85
C ALA A 917 -70.38 15.10 -3.31
N PRO A 918 -71.43 14.78 -4.06
CA PRO A 918 -71.60 15.29 -5.43
C PRO A 918 -71.46 16.82 -5.48
N GLY A 919 -70.61 17.33 -6.38
CA GLY A 919 -70.30 18.75 -6.54
C GLY A 919 -69.24 19.32 -5.59
N ASP A 920 -68.86 18.61 -4.53
CA ASP A 920 -67.80 19.05 -3.61
C ASP A 920 -66.39 18.63 -4.09
N ALA A 921 -66.25 17.57 -4.89
CA ALA A 921 -64.94 17.14 -5.37
C ALA A 921 -64.38 18.15 -6.37
N ALA A 922 -65.20 18.63 -7.32
CA ALA A 922 -64.81 19.69 -8.25
C ALA A 922 -64.36 20.97 -7.51
N LYS A 923 -65.11 21.43 -6.51
CA LYS A 923 -64.72 22.59 -5.69
C LYS A 923 -63.39 22.35 -4.96
N ALA A 924 -63.24 21.19 -4.32
CA ALA A 924 -62.05 20.86 -3.56
C ALA A 924 -60.81 20.72 -4.45
N VAL A 925 -60.94 20.15 -5.65
CA VAL A 925 -59.87 20.07 -6.66
C VAL A 925 -59.49 21.47 -7.16
N LYS A 926 -60.47 22.35 -7.41
CA LYS A 926 -60.21 23.76 -7.77
C LYS A 926 -59.41 24.48 -6.69
N GLU A 927 -59.80 24.33 -5.43
CA GLU A 927 -59.07 24.87 -4.28
C GLU A 927 -57.68 24.23 -4.13
N ALA A 928 -57.53 22.95 -4.45
CA ALA A 928 -56.23 22.27 -4.44
C ALA A 928 -55.29 22.82 -5.53
N PHE A 929 -55.77 23.10 -6.74
CA PHE A 929 -54.98 23.80 -7.76
C PHE A 929 -54.49 25.17 -7.27
N VAL A 930 -55.39 25.97 -6.66
CA VAL A 930 -55.08 27.29 -6.09
C VAL A 930 -54.06 27.17 -4.95
N ALA A 931 -54.18 26.14 -4.11
CA ALA A 931 -53.26 25.90 -3.00
C ALA A 931 -51.85 25.49 -3.45
N GLY A 932 -51.72 24.89 -4.65
CA GLY A 932 -50.46 24.47 -5.27
C GLY A 932 -50.34 22.97 -5.54
N TYR A 933 -51.39 22.18 -5.39
CA TYR A 933 -51.34 20.74 -5.68
C TYR A 933 -51.09 20.48 -7.17
N ARG A 934 -50.27 19.47 -7.44
CA ARG A 934 -49.95 18.99 -8.78
C ARG A 934 -50.11 17.48 -8.93
N HIS A 935 -50.65 16.78 -7.93
CA HIS A 935 -51.01 15.37 -8.05
C HIS A 935 -52.45 15.17 -7.59
N PHE A 936 -53.27 14.54 -8.44
CA PHE A 936 -54.68 14.28 -8.18
C PHE A 936 -54.97 12.78 -8.30
N ASP A 937 -55.46 12.19 -7.21
CA ASP A 937 -55.82 10.78 -7.13
C ASP A 937 -57.33 10.60 -7.29
N CYS A 938 -57.73 9.95 -8.39
CA CYS A 938 -59.09 9.68 -8.82
C CYS A 938 -59.35 8.17 -8.86
N ALA A 939 -60.61 7.79 -9.06
CA ALA A 939 -61.02 6.45 -9.47
C ALA A 939 -62.48 6.49 -9.97
N PRO A 940 -62.86 5.64 -10.94
CA PRO A 940 -64.23 5.59 -11.44
C PRO A 940 -65.27 5.22 -10.36
N LEU A 941 -64.88 4.39 -9.37
CA LEU A 941 -65.72 4.04 -8.22
C LEU A 941 -66.12 5.24 -7.35
N TYR A 942 -65.43 6.38 -7.49
CA TYR A 942 -65.72 7.57 -6.70
C TYR A 942 -66.88 8.38 -7.30
N PHE A 943 -67.31 8.04 -8.51
CA PHE A 943 -68.40 8.67 -9.27
C PHE A 943 -68.24 10.18 -9.45
N ASN A 944 -67.00 10.68 -9.44
CA ASN A 944 -66.69 12.10 -9.54
C ASN A 944 -65.66 12.44 -10.63
N GLU A 945 -65.24 11.48 -11.46
CA GLU A 945 -64.29 11.73 -12.55
C GLU A 945 -64.81 12.78 -13.54
N ALA A 946 -66.10 12.71 -13.91
CA ALA A 946 -66.74 13.68 -14.82
C ALA A 946 -66.73 15.12 -14.28
N GLU A 947 -66.99 15.32 -12.98
CA GLU A 947 -66.95 16.67 -12.39
C GLU A 947 -65.51 17.19 -12.22
N ILE A 948 -64.54 16.31 -11.96
CA ILE A 948 -63.12 16.65 -11.87
C ILE A 948 -62.56 17.00 -13.25
N GLY A 949 -62.97 16.27 -14.30
CA GLY A 949 -62.57 16.55 -15.68
C GLY A 949 -62.96 17.94 -16.16
N GLY A 950 -64.13 18.43 -15.73
CA GLY A 950 -64.54 19.82 -15.93
C GLY A 950 -63.53 20.83 -15.34
N VAL A 951 -62.98 20.54 -14.15
CA VAL A 951 -61.96 21.39 -13.52
C VAL A 951 -60.61 21.28 -14.22
N PHE A 952 -60.21 20.10 -14.67
CA PHE A 952 -58.98 19.92 -15.45
C PHE A 952 -59.01 20.68 -16.78
N LYS A 953 -60.16 20.72 -17.44
CA LYS A 953 -60.36 21.50 -18.68
C LYS A 953 -60.23 23.01 -18.46
N GLU A 954 -60.63 23.50 -17.29
CA GLU A 954 -60.53 24.91 -16.89
C GLU A 954 -59.23 25.23 -16.13
N ALA A 955 -58.32 24.26 -15.96
CA ALA A 955 -57.12 24.44 -15.17
C ALA A 955 -56.20 25.50 -15.81
N PRO A 956 -55.65 26.46 -15.03
CA PRO A 956 -54.83 27.54 -15.56
C PRO A 956 -53.39 27.11 -15.90
N ILE A 957 -53.10 25.80 -15.90
CA ILE A 957 -51.77 25.24 -16.14
C ILE A 957 -51.85 24.11 -17.19
N PRO A 958 -50.82 23.93 -18.02
CA PRO A 958 -50.76 22.85 -19.01
C PRO A 958 -50.97 21.46 -18.39
N ARG A 959 -51.60 20.54 -19.14
CA ARG A 959 -51.80 19.14 -18.73
C ARG A 959 -50.50 18.44 -18.30
N SER A 960 -49.37 18.80 -18.91
CA SER A 960 -48.05 18.26 -18.58
C SER A 960 -47.49 18.72 -17.22
N GLU A 961 -48.10 19.72 -16.58
CA GLU A 961 -47.64 20.28 -15.29
C GLU A 961 -48.31 19.65 -14.07
N PHE A 962 -49.33 18.80 -14.25
CA PHE A 962 -49.96 18.08 -13.15
C PHE A 962 -50.08 16.58 -13.46
N PHE A 963 -49.99 15.78 -12.40
CA PHE A 963 -49.97 14.33 -12.39
C PHE A 963 -51.35 13.80 -12.01
N VAL A 964 -51.93 12.94 -12.83
CA VAL A 964 -53.25 12.34 -12.59
C VAL A 964 -53.12 10.84 -12.42
N THR A 965 -53.66 10.34 -11.31
CA THR A 965 -53.79 8.90 -11.02
C THR A 965 -55.25 8.49 -11.12
N THR A 966 -55.56 7.42 -11.85
CA THR A 966 -56.87 6.75 -11.78
C THR A 966 -56.72 5.23 -11.75
N LYS A 967 -57.82 4.50 -11.60
CA LYS A 967 -57.81 3.08 -11.21
C LYS A 967 -58.76 2.24 -12.05
N LEU A 968 -58.37 1.00 -12.33
CA LEU A 968 -59.20 -0.05 -12.91
C LEU A 968 -60.00 -0.75 -11.80
N TRP A 969 -61.33 -0.70 -11.86
CA TRP A 969 -62.19 -1.38 -10.90
C TRP A 969 -62.25 -2.90 -11.14
N SER A 970 -62.52 -3.66 -10.08
CA SER A 970 -62.51 -5.13 -10.09
C SER A 970 -63.47 -5.78 -11.09
N SER A 971 -64.61 -5.15 -11.39
CA SER A 971 -65.58 -5.65 -12.38
C SER A 971 -65.14 -5.40 -13.84
N ASP A 972 -64.11 -4.58 -14.05
CA ASP A 972 -63.58 -4.23 -15.38
C ASP A 972 -62.26 -4.93 -15.71
N HIS A 973 -61.80 -5.86 -14.87
CA HIS A 973 -60.57 -6.61 -15.05
C HIS A 973 -60.48 -7.39 -16.37
N GLN A 974 -61.61 -7.72 -16.99
CA GLN A 974 -61.68 -8.38 -18.30
C GLN A 974 -61.86 -7.39 -19.48
N ARG A 975 -61.96 -6.08 -19.21
CA ARG A 975 -62.23 -5.01 -20.19
C ARG A 975 -61.33 -3.79 -19.99
N VAL A 976 -60.05 -4.04 -19.71
CA VAL A 976 -59.06 -3.04 -19.29
C VAL A 976 -59.01 -1.79 -20.18
N GLN A 977 -58.90 -1.97 -21.52
CA GLN A 977 -58.84 -0.85 -22.46
C GLN A 977 -60.12 0.00 -22.47
N GLN A 978 -61.29 -0.64 -22.42
CA GLN A 978 -62.58 0.06 -22.43
C GLN A 978 -62.77 0.89 -21.16
N ALA A 979 -62.36 0.35 -20.01
CA ALA A 979 -62.41 1.06 -18.73
C ALA A 979 -61.47 2.28 -18.71
N LEU A 980 -60.25 2.15 -19.25
CA LEU A 980 -59.33 3.27 -19.40
C LEU A 980 -59.93 4.36 -20.31
N ASP A 981 -60.49 3.97 -21.46
CA ASP A 981 -61.09 4.93 -22.41
C ASP A 981 -62.26 5.70 -21.79
N LYS A 982 -63.06 5.02 -20.96
CA LYS A 982 -64.11 5.68 -20.18
C LYS A 982 -63.56 6.68 -19.17
N SER A 983 -62.53 6.34 -18.40
CA SER A 983 -61.93 7.29 -17.45
C SER A 983 -61.26 8.47 -18.15
N LEU A 984 -60.61 8.26 -19.30
CA LEU A 984 -60.06 9.35 -20.14
C LEU A 984 -61.17 10.29 -20.62
N GLN A 985 -62.30 9.73 -21.07
CA GLN A 985 -63.48 10.51 -21.48
C GLN A 985 -64.06 11.31 -20.31
N ASP A 986 -64.29 10.66 -19.17
CA ASP A 986 -64.89 11.30 -18.00
C ASP A 986 -63.96 12.39 -17.42
N LEU A 987 -62.65 12.16 -17.37
CA LEU A 987 -61.67 13.17 -16.93
C LEU A 987 -61.34 14.22 -18.01
N GLY A 988 -61.77 14.01 -19.26
CA GLY A 988 -61.47 14.89 -20.39
C GLY A 988 -59.98 14.99 -20.72
N LEU A 989 -59.26 13.87 -20.66
CA LEU A 989 -57.80 13.80 -20.84
C LEU A 989 -57.41 12.91 -22.02
N ASP A 990 -56.28 13.21 -22.66
CA ASP A 990 -55.70 12.37 -23.73
C ASP A 990 -54.84 11.23 -23.17
N TYR A 991 -54.30 11.39 -21.96
CA TYR A 991 -53.48 10.39 -21.28
C TYR A 991 -53.59 10.47 -19.75
N ILE A 992 -53.29 9.36 -19.08
CA ILE A 992 -53.16 9.24 -17.62
C ILE A 992 -51.69 9.07 -17.24
N ASP A 993 -51.23 9.74 -16.17
CA ASP A 993 -49.84 9.61 -15.71
C ASP A 993 -49.60 8.27 -15.01
N LEU A 994 -50.55 7.82 -14.19
CA LEU A 994 -50.50 6.55 -13.48
C LEU A 994 -51.85 5.84 -13.44
N TYR A 995 -51.93 4.66 -14.03
CA TYR A 995 -53.14 3.82 -14.02
C TYR A 995 -52.95 2.60 -13.12
N LEU A 996 -53.79 2.46 -12.09
CA LEU A 996 -53.62 1.45 -11.04
C LEU A 996 -54.68 0.33 -11.11
N MET A 997 -54.30 -0.92 -10.95
CA MET A 997 -55.26 -1.98 -10.63
C MET A 997 -55.79 -1.77 -9.21
N HIS A 998 -57.09 -1.51 -9.03
CA HIS A 998 -57.61 -1.03 -7.75
C HIS A 998 -57.54 -2.10 -6.64
N TRP A 999 -57.79 -3.37 -6.97
CA TRP A 999 -57.75 -4.49 -6.03
C TRP A 999 -57.27 -5.77 -6.74
N PRO A 1000 -56.58 -6.71 -6.06
CA PRO A 1000 -56.14 -7.99 -6.64
C PRO A 1000 -57.27 -9.03 -6.75
N VAL A 1001 -58.48 -8.62 -7.14
CA VAL A 1001 -59.65 -9.50 -7.30
C VAL A 1001 -60.47 -9.12 -8.52
N THR A 1002 -60.90 -10.13 -9.24
CA THR A 1002 -61.71 -10.02 -10.47
C THR A 1002 -63.16 -10.34 -10.13
N LEU A 1003 -64.07 -9.39 -10.37
CA LEU A 1003 -65.52 -9.60 -10.23
C LEU A 1003 -66.18 -9.77 -11.59
N SER A 1004 -67.31 -10.47 -11.63
CA SER A 1004 -68.05 -10.66 -12.89
C SER A 1004 -68.71 -9.35 -13.35
N PRO A 1005 -68.49 -8.92 -14.61
CA PRO A 1005 -69.09 -7.70 -15.15
C PRO A 1005 -70.61 -7.82 -15.35
N ASP A 1006 -71.15 -9.04 -15.42
CA ASP A 1006 -72.51 -9.33 -15.92
C ASP A 1006 -73.45 -9.90 -14.84
N THR A 1007 -73.42 -9.31 -13.64
CA THR A 1007 -74.29 -9.75 -12.52
C THR A 1007 -75.62 -8.98 -12.41
N GLY A 1008 -75.85 -7.98 -13.27
CA GLY A 1008 -77.02 -7.09 -13.20
C GLY A 1008 -77.01 -6.09 -12.04
N ALA A 1009 -75.96 -6.07 -11.22
CA ALA A 1009 -75.77 -5.12 -10.13
C ALA A 1009 -75.29 -3.74 -10.65
N GLU A 1010 -75.61 -2.67 -9.92
CA GLU A 1010 -75.04 -1.35 -10.18
C GLU A 1010 -73.52 -1.36 -9.97
N TYR A 1011 -72.79 -0.63 -10.83
CA TYR A 1011 -71.33 -0.50 -10.75
C TYR A 1011 -70.89 -0.12 -9.33
N GLY A 1012 -69.93 -0.85 -8.76
CA GLY A 1012 -69.43 -0.66 -7.39
C GLY A 1012 -70.27 -1.30 -6.27
N LYS A 1013 -71.45 -1.87 -6.58
CA LYS A 1013 -72.33 -2.60 -5.66
C LYS A 1013 -72.42 -4.10 -5.96
N GLU A 1014 -71.48 -4.63 -6.73
CA GLU A 1014 -71.39 -6.04 -7.06
C GLU A 1014 -71.13 -6.89 -5.80
N ASP A 1015 -71.53 -8.17 -5.84
CA ASP A 1015 -71.21 -9.11 -4.75
C ASP A 1015 -69.71 -9.39 -4.74
N ARG A 1016 -69.01 -8.80 -3.77
CA ARG A 1016 -67.56 -8.85 -3.61
C ARG A 1016 -67.01 -10.24 -3.32
N LYS A 1017 -67.88 -11.22 -2.99
CA LYS A 1017 -67.50 -12.60 -2.68
C LYS A 1017 -67.54 -13.53 -3.90
N VAL A 1018 -68.09 -13.07 -5.02
CA VAL A 1018 -68.25 -13.87 -6.24
C VAL A 1018 -67.20 -13.44 -7.26
N HIS A 1019 -66.12 -14.23 -7.36
CA HIS A 1019 -65.01 -13.99 -8.28
C HIS A 1019 -65.20 -14.73 -9.62
N VAL A 1020 -64.63 -14.18 -10.69
CA VAL A 1020 -64.64 -14.83 -12.01
C VAL A 1020 -63.75 -16.07 -12.00
N GLU A 1021 -64.27 -17.20 -12.49
CA GLU A 1021 -63.47 -18.40 -12.70
C GLU A 1021 -62.59 -18.26 -13.95
N GLY A 1022 -61.32 -18.69 -13.86
CA GLY A 1022 -60.39 -18.72 -15.00
C GLY A 1022 -59.75 -17.39 -15.38
N TRP A 1023 -59.98 -16.30 -14.64
CA TRP A 1023 -59.33 -15.00 -14.86
C TRP A 1023 -58.73 -14.42 -13.57
N ASP A 1024 -57.41 -14.42 -13.48
CA ASP A 1024 -56.66 -13.94 -12.33
C ASP A 1024 -56.20 -12.48 -12.53
N PHE A 1025 -55.83 -11.78 -11.45
CA PHE A 1025 -55.30 -10.42 -11.56
C PHE A 1025 -53.99 -10.36 -12.38
N ARG A 1026 -53.28 -11.49 -12.55
CA ARG A 1026 -52.12 -11.61 -13.45
C ARG A 1026 -52.51 -11.48 -14.92
N ASP A 1027 -53.69 -11.97 -15.30
CA ASP A 1027 -54.22 -11.84 -16.66
C ASP A 1027 -54.63 -10.38 -16.91
N THR A 1028 -55.28 -9.75 -15.92
CA THR A 1028 -55.56 -8.31 -15.96
C THR A 1028 -54.28 -7.48 -16.09
N TRP A 1029 -53.21 -7.82 -15.37
CA TRP A 1029 -51.94 -7.10 -15.46
C TRP A 1029 -51.32 -7.19 -16.86
N ARG A 1030 -51.38 -8.37 -17.49
CA ARG A 1030 -50.92 -8.55 -18.87
C ARG A 1030 -51.64 -7.63 -19.85
N GLU A 1031 -52.96 -7.45 -19.67
CA GLU A 1031 -53.73 -6.49 -20.46
C GLU A 1031 -53.37 -5.04 -20.14
N MET A 1032 -53.04 -4.71 -18.88
CA MET A 1032 -52.55 -3.39 -18.51
C MET A 1032 -51.17 -3.08 -19.11
N GLU A 1033 -50.28 -4.06 -19.22
CA GLU A 1033 -48.97 -3.90 -19.88
C GLU A 1033 -49.12 -3.46 -21.34
N ASN A 1034 -50.09 -4.03 -22.06
CA ASN A 1034 -50.39 -3.67 -23.45
C ASN A 1034 -50.82 -2.20 -23.61
N LEU A 1035 -51.35 -1.56 -22.56
CA LEU A 1035 -51.77 -0.16 -22.62
C LEU A 1035 -50.60 0.82 -22.76
N LEU A 1036 -49.39 0.44 -22.30
CA LEU A 1036 -48.21 1.33 -22.37
C LEU A 1036 -47.86 1.68 -23.82
N ASP A 1037 -47.96 0.71 -24.73
CA ASP A 1037 -47.66 0.88 -26.16
C ASP A 1037 -48.66 1.81 -26.87
N THR A 1038 -49.84 2.02 -26.28
CA THR A 1038 -50.86 2.94 -26.83
C THR A 1038 -50.55 4.41 -26.55
N GLY A 1039 -49.65 4.70 -25.60
CA GLY A 1039 -49.35 6.06 -25.12
C GLY A 1039 -50.45 6.72 -24.28
N LYS A 1040 -51.60 6.06 -24.08
CA LYS A 1040 -52.72 6.55 -23.25
C LYS A 1040 -52.43 6.51 -21.75
N VAL A 1041 -51.44 5.71 -21.33
CA VAL A 1041 -50.92 5.68 -19.95
C VAL A 1041 -49.41 5.87 -19.97
N ARG A 1042 -48.87 6.65 -19.02
CA ARG A 1042 -47.42 6.84 -18.87
C ARG A 1042 -46.79 5.82 -17.93
N ALA A 1043 -47.54 5.37 -16.94
CA ALA A 1043 -47.15 4.34 -16.01
C ALA A 1043 -48.35 3.50 -15.58
N ILE A 1044 -48.10 2.23 -15.26
CA ILE A 1044 -49.08 1.32 -14.67
C ILE A 1044 -48.61 0.88 -13.29
N GLY A 1045 -49.55 0.63 -12.39
CA GLY A 1045 -49.26 0.18 -11.03
C GLY A 1045 -50.43 -0.59 -10.43
N VAL A 1046 -50.34 -0.86 -9.14
CA VAL A 1046 -51.35 -1.61 -8.40
C VAL A 1046 -51.78 -0.85 -7.13
N ALA A 1047 -52.90 -1.23 -6.55
CA ALA A 1047 -53.38 -0.73 -5.28
C ALA A 1047 -53.90 -1.87 -4.40
N ASN A 1048 -53.68 -1.76 -3.09
CA ASN A 1048 -54.08 -2.76 -2.09
C ASN A 1048 -53.43 -4.14 -2.24
N PHE A 1049 -52.25 -4.25 -2.88
CA PHE A 1049 -51.52 -5.52 -2.96
C PHE A 1049 -50.64 -5.73 -1.72
N SER A 1050 -50.70 -6.93 -1.13
CA SER A 1050 -49.78 -7.42 -0.10
C SER A 1050 -48.50 -7.99 -0.73
N THR A 1051 -47.50 -8.34 0.08
CA THR A 1051 -46.25 -8.98 -0.37
C THR A 1051 -46.53 -10.25 -1.16
N VAL A 1052 -47.41 -11.12 -0.63
CA VAL A 1052 -47.83 -12.37 -1.29
C VAL A 1052 -48.46 -12.11 -2.67
N ASN A 1053 -49.35 -11.12 -2.78
CA ASN A 1053 -50.00 -10.81 -4.06
C ASN A 1053 -49.03 -10.14 -5.05
N LEU A 1054 -48.09 -9.32 -4.56
CA LEU A 1054 -47.02 -8.77 -5.40
C LEU A 1054 -46.05 -9.85 -5.88
N GLU A 1055 -45.66 -10.80 -5.03
CA GLU A 1055 -44.82 -11.96 -5.41
C GLU A 1055 -45.49 -12.73 -6.53
N LYS A 1056 -46.75 -13.12 -6.31
CA LYS A 1056 -47.54 -13.84 -7.31
C LYS A 1056 -47.67 -13.05 -8.62
N LEU A 1057 -47.86 -11.73 -8.56
CA LEU A 1057 -47.90 -10.89 -9.75
C LEU A 1057 -46.57 -10.91 -10.53
N LEU A 1058 -45.47 -10.67 -9.82
CA LEU A 1058 -44.13 -10.52 -10.38
C LEU A 1058 -43.56 -11.80 -10.99
N GLU A 1059 -44.11 -12.98 -10.67
CA GLU A 1059 -43.79 -14.24 -11.37
C GLU A 1059 -44.09 -14.18 -12.87
N THR A 1060 -45.07 -13.38 -13.28
CA THR A 1060 -45.56 -13.32 -14.67
C THR A 1060 -45.50 -11.94 -15.31
N ALA A 1061 -45.28 -10.89 -14.52
CA ALA A 1061 -45.20 -9.52 -14.98
C ALA A 1061 -43.93 -9.27 -15.81
N LYS A 1062 -44.08 -8.62 -16.97
CA LYS A 1062 -42.96 -8.11 -17.79
C LYS A 1062 -42.56 -6.71 -17.36
N VAL A 1063 -43.54 -5.91 -16.92
CA VAL A 1063 -43.36 -4.56 -16.41
C VAL A 1063 -43.56 -4.59 -14.90
N VAL A 1064 -42.58 -4.09 -14.17
CA VAL A 1064 -42.67 -3.98 -12.71
C VAL A 1064 -43.63 -2.83 -12.37
N PRO A 1065 -44.65 -3.03 -11.50
CA PRO A 1065 -45.58 -1.96 -11.13
C PRO A 1065 -44.86 -0.70 -10.64
N ALA A 1066 -45.22 0.47 -11.17
CA ALA A 1066 -44.55 1.72 -10.80
C ALA A 1066 -44.88 2.16 -9.37
N VAL A 1067 -46.12 1.90 -8.95
CA VAL A 1067 -46.64 2.24 -7.63
C VAL A 1067 -47.45 1.07 -7.08
N ASN A 1068 -47.33 0.82 -5.77
CA ASN A 1068 -48.34 0.10 -4.99
C ASN A 1068 -49.00 1.09 -4.02
N GLN A 1069 -50.24 1.51 -4.31
CA GLN A 1069 -50.98 2.44 -3.46
C GLN A 1069 -51.75 1.68 -2.37
N THR A 1070 -51.40 1.88 -1.08
CA THR A 1070 -52.01 1.15 0.04
C THR A 1070 -52.36 2.07 1.22
N GLU A 1071 -53.19 1.58 2.15
CA GLU A 1071 -53.53 2.34 3.35
C GLU A 1071 -52.30 2.42 4.27
N ILE A 1072 -51.76 3.61 4.48
CA ILE A 1072 -50.58 3.78 5.34
C ILE A 1072 -50.80 4.99 6.24
N GLN A 1073 -50.68 4.78 7.55
CA GLN A 1073 -50.86 5.79 8.60
C GLN A 1073 -50.12 5.33 9.88
N PRO A 1074 -49.93 6.16 10.92
CA PRO A 1074 -49.09 5.81 12.08
C PRO A 1074 -49.44 4.53 12.86
N LEU A 1075 -50.69 4.06 12.81
CA LEU A 1075 -51.17 2.77 13.35
C LEU A 1075 -51.00 1.61 12.35
N LEU A 1076 -50.55 1.88 11.12
CA LEU A 1076 -50.37 0.90 10.05
C LEU A 1076 -49.24 1.33 9.07
N PRO A 1077 -47.96 1.35 9.52
CA PRO A 1077 -46.82 1.71 8.68
C PRO A 1077 -46.49 0.68 7.59
N GLN A 1078 -46.95 -0.57 7.73
CA GLN A 1078 -46.70 -1.67 6.79
C GLN A 1078 -45.22 -1.86 6.41
N ASP A 1079 -44.31 -1.81 7.39
CA ASP A 1079 -42.85 -1.81 7.16
C ASP A 1079 -42.37 -3.01 6.32
N LYS A 1080 -42.96 -4.21 6.51
CA LYS A 1080 -42.65 -5.41 5.72
C LYS A 1080 -42.99 -5.22 4.22
N LEU A 1081 -44.18 -4.70 3.94
CA LEU A 1081 -44.60 -4.41 2.56
C LEU A 1081 -43.74 -3.29 1.97
N HIS A 1082 -43.38 -2.29 2.76
CA HIS A 1082 -42.50 -1.20 2.32
C HIS A 1082 -41.11 -1.69 1.91
N ALA A 1083 -40.49 -2.53 2.74
CA ALA A 1083 -39.20 -3.15 2.42
C ALA A 1083 -39.28 -4.00 1.13
N TYR A 1084 -40.36 -4.78 0.99
CA TYR A 1084 -40.59 -5.60 -0.20
C TYR A 1084 -40.74 -4.73 -1.46
N CYS A 1085 -41.66 -3.76 -1.45
CA CYS A 1085 -41.87 -2.84 -2.57
C CYS A 1085 -40.57 -2.11 -2.95
N SER A 1086 -39.83 -1.60 -1.96
CA SER A 1086 -38.55 -0.90 -2.18
C SER A 1086 -37.50 -1.80 -2.84
N SER A 1087 -37.41 -3.08 -2.43
CA SER A 1087 -36.49 -4.05 -3.04
C SER A 1087 -36.79 -4.35 -4.51
N LYS A 1088 -38.03 -4.12 -4.95
CA LYS A 1088 -38.50 -4.31 -6.32
C LYS A 1088 -38.57 -3.00 -7.11
N GLY A 1089 -38.19 -1.87 -6.53
CA GLY A 1089 -38.32 -0.55 -7.16
C GLY A 1089 -39.78 -0.07 -7.31
N ILE A 1090 -40.72 -0.66 -6.56
CA ILE A 1090 -42.13 -0.27 -6.57
C ILE A 1090 -42.31 0.86 -5.54
N HIS A 1091 -42.71 2.05 -5.96
CA HIS A 1091 -42.97 3.15 -5.03
C HIS A 1091 -44.25 2.91 -4.24
N GLN A 1092 -44.31 3.35 -2.99
CA GLN A 1092 -45.52 3.25 -2.18
C GLN A 1092 -46.21 4.60 -2.01
N THR A 1093 -47.49 4.62 -2.33
CA THR A 1093 -48.36 5.79 -2.11
C THR A 1093 -49.33 5.49 -0.98
N ALA A 1094 -49.27 6.30 0.07
CA ALA A 1094 -50.11 6.21 1.26
C ALA A 1094 -51.47 6.88 1.02
N PHE A 1095 -52.53 6.08 0.87
CA PHE A 1095 -53.90 6.60 0.99
C PHE A 1095 -54.40 6.55 2.43
N GLY A 1096 -55.32 7.45 2.76
CA GLY A 1096 -55.78 7.64 4.13
C GLY A 1096 -54.68 8.03 5.14
N PRO A 1097 -53.67 8.86 4.80
CA PRO A 1097 -52.52 9.13 5.68
C PRO A 1097 -52.87 9.88 6.98
N LEU A 1098 -54.09 10.43 7.06
CA LEU A 1098 -54.62 11.12 8.24
C LEU A 1098 -55.51 10.22 9.12
N GLY A 1099 -55.63 8.94 8.77
CA GLY A 1099 -56.62 8.02 9.34
C GLY A 1099 -57.93 7.98 8.56
N GLY A 1100 -58.60 6.83 8.58
CA GLY A 1100 -59.93 6.64 8.00
C GLY A 1100 -61.06 7.13 8.91
N THR A 1101 -62.30 6.96 8.47
CA THR A 1101 -63.49 7.21 9.29
C THR A 1101 -63.41 6.39 10.59
N GLY A 1102 -63.48 7.05 11.73
CA GLY A 1102 -63.35 6.42 13.05
C GLY A 1102 -61.93 6.32 13.61
N SER A 1103 -60.94 6.97 12.99
CA SER A 1103 -59.57 7.05 13.51
C SER A 1103 -59.43 8.07 14.65
N THR A 1104 -58.72 7.69 15.73
CA THR A 1104 -58.35 8.54 16.87
C THR A 1104 -57.01 9.26 16.69
N LEU A 1105 -56.35 9.12 15.53
CA LEU A 1105 -55.01 9.64 15.27
C LEU A 1105 -54.83 11.13 15.57
N HIS A 1106 -55.86 11.94 15.31
CA HIS A 1106 -55.81 13.38 15.59
C HIS A 1106 -55.84 13.73 17.09
N GLU A 1107 -56.24 12.78 17.94
CA GLU A 1107 -56.37 12.91 19.40
C GLU A 1107 -55.21 12.18 20.14
N GLU A 1108 -54.38 11.42 19.42
CA GLU A 1108 -53.26 10.68 20.01
C GLU A 1108 -52.28 11.63 20.73
N PRO A 1109 -52.00 11.41 22.03
CA PRO A 1109 -51.21 12.34 22.85
C PRO A 1109 -49.88 12.72 22.21
N ILE A 1110 -49.18 11.75 21.61
CA ILE A 1110 -47.88 11.98 20.98
C ILE A 1110 -47.99 12.85 19.72
N ILE A 1111 -49.04 12.67 18.91
CA ILE A 1111 -49.26 13.46 17.70
C ILE A 1111 -49.64 14.90 18.08
N VAL A 1112 -50.48 15.07 19.10
CA VAL A 1112 -50.87 16.38 19.64
C VAL A 1112 -49.68 17.12 20.25
N GLU A 1113 -48.82 16.42 21.00
CA GLU A 1113 -47.62 17.01 21.60
C GLU A 1113 -46.64 17.51 20.54
N ILE A 1114 -46.35 16.69 19.52
CA ILE A 1114 -45.46 17.06 18.42
C ILE A 1114 -46.05 18.24 17.63
N ALA A 1115 -47.35 18.21 17.34
CA ALA A 1115 -48.05 19.29 16.64
C ALA A 1115 -47.92 20.62 17.41
N LYS A 1116 -48.14 20.60 18.74
CA LYS A 1116 -47.99 21.78 19.61
C LYS A 1116 -46.55 22.27 19.65
N LYS A 1117 -45.58 21.37 19.78
CA LYS A 1117 -44.14 21.71 19.80
C LYS A 1117 -43.68 22.36 18.49
N ARG A 1118 -44.22 21.89 17.36
CA ARG A 1118 -43.85 22.36 16.01
C ARG A 1118 -44.70 23.52 15.51
N GLY A 1119 -45.78 23.88 16.21
CA GLY A 1119 -46.69 24.95 15.81
C GLY A 1119 -47.46 24.64 14.52
N VAL A 1120 -47.81 23.37 14.29
CA VAL A 1120 -48.51 22.89 13.08
C VAL A 1120 -49.74 22.06 13.46
N ALA A 1121 -50.61 21.74 12.49
CA ALA A 1121 -51.75 20.87 12.75
C ALA A 1121 -51.32 19.41 12.90
N THR A 1122 -52.10 18.60 13.62
CA THR A 1122 -51.85 17.15 13.80
C THR A 1122 -51.77 16.41 12.46
N GLY A 1123 -52.52 16.86 11.45
CA GLY A 1123 -52.42 16.33 10.10
C GLY A 1123 -51.03 16.47 9.48
N ASN A 1124 -50.38 17.62 9.66
CA ASN A 1124 -49.03 17.85 9.13
C ASN A 1124 -47.99 16.96 9.80
N VAL A 1125 -48.18 16.57 11.06
CA VAL A 1125 -47.29 15.60 11.74
C VAL A 1125 -47.35 14.25 11.03
N MET A 1126 -48.56 13.76 10.72
CA MET A 1126 -48.76 12.47 10.04
C MET A 1126 -48.27 12.48 8.59
N LEU A 1127 -48.54 13.56 7.86
CA LEU A 1127 -48.05 13.73 6.49
C LEU A 1127 -46.51 13.82 6.44
N SER A 1128 -45.93 14.62 7.34
CA SER A 1128 -44.47 14.75 7.47
C SER A 1128 -43.80 13.43 7.83
N TRP A 1129 -44.41 12.65 8.73
CA TRP A 1129 -43.97 11.30 9.07
C TRP A 1129 -44.00 10.37 7.84
N GLY A 1130 -45.10 10.37 7.09
CA GLY A 1130 -45.23 9.51 5.91
C GLY A 1130 -44.23 9.85 4.81
N ILE A 1131 -44.02 11.16 4.54
CA ILE A 1131 -43.02 11.63 3.58
C ILE A 1131 -41.61 11.27 4.04
N ALA A 1132 -41.30 11.42 5.33
CA ALA A 1132 -40.01 11.07 5.91
C ALA A 1132 -39.74 9.55 5.89
N LYS A 1133 -40.78 8.70 5.96
CA LYS A 1133 -40.69 7.25 5.77
C LYS A 1133 -40.50 6.85 4.30
N GLY A 1134 -40.60 7.79 3.36
CA GLY A 1134 -40.37 7.54 1.93
C GLY A 1134 -41.63 7.31 1.10
N TRP A 1135 -42.82 7.61 1.63
CA TRP A 1135 -44.08 7.46 0.90
C TRP A 1135 -44.56 8.79 0.33
N SER A 1136 -45.18 8.74 -0.85
CA SER A 1136 -46.04 9.86 -1.28
C SER A 1136 -47.36 9.76 -0.52
N VAL A 1137 -47.87 10.85 0.05
CA VAL A 1137 -49.09 10.87 0.87
C VAL A 1137 -50.21 11.57 0.13
N ILE A 1138 -51.43 11.00 0.14
CA ILE A 1138 -52.60 11.60 -0.53
C ILE A 1138 -53.69 11.97 0.48
N PRO A 1139 -53.54 13.08 1.24
CA PRO A 1139 -54.60 13.57 2.10
C PRO A 1139 -55.82 14.05 1.31
N LYS A 1140 -56.99 13.98 1.95
CA LYS A 1140 -58.24 14.56 1.45
C LYS A 1140 -58.75 15.64 2.40
N SER A 1141 -59.31 16.71 1.84
CA SER A 1141 -60.04 17.74 2.58
C SER A 1141 -61.00 18.48 1.64
N ILE A 1142 -62.12 18.98 2.16
CA ILE A 1142 -63.03 19.91 1.46
C ILE A 1142 -62.92 21.34 2.00
N SER A 1143 -62.10 21.56 3.03
CA SER A 1143 -61.91 22.87 3.66
C SER A 1143 -60.70 23.56 3.03
N PRO A 1144 -60.86 24.73 2.36
CA PRO A 1144 -59.75 25.44 1.70
C PRO A 1144 -58.54 25.67 2.61
N LYS A 1145 -58.80 26.06 3.87
CA LYS A 1145 -57.76 26.25 4.89
C LYS A 1145 -56.94 24.98 5.14
N ARG A 1146 -57.61 23.82 5.30
CA ARG A 1146 -56.93 22.53 5.51
C ARG A 1146 -56.24 22.02 4.24
N ILE A 1147 -56.82 22.27 3.06
CA ILE A 1147 -56.20 21.93 1.77
C ILE A 1147 -54.84 22.62 1.66
N ALA A 1148 -54.80 23.94 1.89
CA ALA A 1148 -53.57 24.71 1.89
C ALA A 1148 -52.59 24.25 2.99
N ALA A 1149 -53.05 24.09 4.23
CA ALA A 1149 -52.19 23.67 5.34
C ALA A 1149 -51.53 22.30 5.10
N ASN A 1150 -52.29 21.32 4.57
CA ASN A 1150 -51.79 19.98 4.27
C ASN A 1150 -50.63 19.98 3.25
N LEU A 1151 -50.53 20.99 2.39
CA LEU A 1151 -49.43 21.12 1.44
C LEU A 1151 -48.25 21.92 2.01
N ARG A 1152 -48.54 22.99 2.77
CA ARG A 1152 -47.54 24.02 3.14
C ARG A 1152 -46.84 23.77 4.48
N ASP A 1153 -47.55 23.25 5.48
CA ASP A 1153 -47.07 23.26 6.87
C ASP A 1153 -46.31 21.99 7.27
N ASN A 1154 -45.89 21.19 6.29
CA ASN A 1154 -45.09 19.99 6.52
C ASN A 1154 -43.65 20.34 6.94
N PHE A 1155 -43.01 19.43 7.65
CA PHE A 1155 -41.67 19.61 8.21
C PHE A 1155 -40.89 18.29 8.17
N VAL A 1156 -39.61 18.31 8.53
CA VAL A 1156 -38.81 17.09 8.71
C VAL A 1156 -38.87 16.71 10.18
N PRO A 1157 -39.55 15.62 10.58
CA PRO A 1157 -39.60 15.20 11.98
C PRO A 1157 -38.22 14.77 12.48
N SER A 1158 -37.92 15.02 13.75
CA SER A 1158 -36.66 14.55 14.36
C SER A 1158 -36.66 13.03 14.52
N ARG A 1159 -35.50 12.44 14.79
CA ARG A 1159 -35.39 10.99 15.02
C ARG A 1159 -36.27 10.53 16.19
N GLU A 1160 -36.32 11.33 17.25
CA GLU A 1160 -37.14 11.05 18.44
C GLU A 1160 -38.64 11.12 18.11
N GLU A 1161 -39.05 12.12 17.32
CA GLU A 1161 -40.43 12.27 16.87
C GLU A 1161 -40.85 11.11 15.96
N MET A 1162 -39.99 10.69 15.02
CA MET A 1162 -40.21 9.52 14.15
C MET A 1162 -40.38 8.23 14.97
N GLN A 1163 -39.48 8.01 15.94
CA GLN A 1163 -39.54 6.81 16.80
C GLN A 1163 -40.79 6.78 17.67
N ALA A 1164 -41.21 7.95 18.19
CA ALA A 1164 -42.39 8.04 19.03
C ALA A 1164 -43.68 7.77 18.24
N ILE A 1165 -43.75 8.24 16.98
CA ILE A 1165 -44.88 7.97 16.08
C ILE A 1165 -44.88 6.48 15.65
N ASP A 1166 -43.73 5.92 15.26
CA ASP A 1166 -43.60 4.50 14.86
C ASP A 1166 -44.00 3.52 16.00
N ALA A 1167 -43.88 3.94 17.26
CA ALA A 1167 -44.28 3.14 18.40
C ALA A 1167 -45.80 2.96 18.55
N LEU A 1168 -46.63 3.79 17.89
CA LEU A 1168 -48.09 3.71 17.97
C LEU A 1168 -48.62 2.39 17.39
N ALA A 1169 -48.16 2.00 16.20
CA ALA A 1169 -48.57 0.75 15.56
C ALA A 1169 -48.25 -0.50 16.40
N LYS A 1170 -47.21 -0.46 17.24
CA LYS A 1170 -46.84 -1.59 18.11
C LYS A 1170 -47.79 -1.78 19.29
N LYS A 1171 -48.53 -0.74 19.68
CA LYS A 1171 -49.44 -0.76 20.83
C LYS A 1171 -50.90 -0.93 20.43
N GLN A 1172 -51.27 -0.35 19.29
CA GLN A 1172 -52.66 -0.19 18.87
C GLN A 1172 -52.78 -0.23 17.33
N GLY A 1173 -52.02 -1.12 16.70
CA GLY A 1173 -51.98 -1.26 15.25
C GLY A 1173 -53.37 -1.59 14.69
N LYS A 1174 -53.79 -0.89 13.63
CA LYS A 1174 -55.15 -1.02 13.07
C LYS A 1174 -55.24 -0.61 11.61
N ARG A 1175 -55.91 -1.43 10.79
CA ARG A 1175 -56.32 -1.11 9.41
C ARG A 1175 -57.79 -0.67 9.37
N PHE A 1176 -58.11 0.42 8.68
CA PHE A 1176 -59.49 0.92 8.55
C PHE A 1176 -60.16 0.47 7.23
N ASN A 1177 -59.40 0.23 6.16
CA ASN A 1177 -59.92 -0.23 4.88
C ASN A 1177 -59.78 -1.76 4.75
N ARG A 1178 -60.79 -2.50 5.21
CA ARG A 1178 -60.85 -3.97 5.11
C ARG A 1178 -62.19 -4.47 4.55
N PRO A 1179 -62.48 -4.24 3.26
CA PRO A 1179 -63.69 -4.78 2.64
C PRO A 1179 -63.70 -6.32 2.69
N ASP A 1180 -64.88 -6.90 2.89
CA ASP A 1180 -65.06 -8.35 2.82
C ASP A 1180 -65.12 -8.79 1.36
N TRP A 1181 -63.99 -9.33 0.87
CA TRP A 1181 -63.83 -9.85 -0.49
C TRP A 1181 -64.11 -11.35 -0.58
N GLY A 1182 -64.52 -12.03 0.50
CA GLY A 1182 -64.64 -13.50 0.50
C GLY A 1182 -63.31 -14.27 0.37
N THR A 1183 -62.19 -13.55 0.20
CA THR A 1183 -60.83 -14.08 0.15
C THR A 1183 -59.85 -13.15 0.87
N THR A 1184 -58.68 -13.68 1.25
CA THR A 1184 -57.65 -12.90 1.94
C THR A 1184 -56.91 -12.00 0.96
N ILE A 1185 -56.99 -10.68 1.16
CA ILE A 1185 -56.25 -9.68 0.37
C ILE A 1185 -54.97 -9.24 1.07
N PHE A 1186 -55.06 -8.94 2.38
CA PHE A 1186 -53.97 -8.39 3.17
C PHE A 1186 -53.27 -9.49 3.97
N HIS A 1187 -52.31 -10.15 3.34
CA HIS A 1187 -51.54 -11.24 3.94
C HIS A 1187 -50.49 -10.76 4.98
N ASP A 1188 -50.14 -9.47 4.96
CA ASP A 1188 -49.10 -8.89 5.81
C ASP A 1188 -49.60 -8.37 7.16
N ASP A 1189 -50.91 -8.37 7.39
CA ASP A 1189 -51.54 -7.74 8.56
C ASP A 1189 -51.47 -8.58 9.84
N VAL A 1190 -50.60 -9.60 9.91
CA VAL A 1190 -50.54 -10.55 11.04
C VAL A 1190 -50.28 -9.83 12.38
N ASP A 1191 -49.56 -8.71 12.35
CA ASP A 1191 -49.24 -7.89 13.53
C ASP A 1191 -50.22 -6.72 13.78
N ALA A 1192 -51.11 -6.41 12.83
CA ALA A 1192 -51.97 -5.22 12.85
C ALA A 1192 -53.37 -5.48 13.46
N ASN A 1193 -53.54 -6.62 14.14
CA ASN A 1193 -54.77 -7.07 14.79
C ASN A 1193 -54.56 -7.32 16.30
N VAL A 1194 -53.74 -6.50 16.97
CA VAL A 1194 -53.68 -6.49 18.44
C VAL A 1194 -54.79 -5.58 18.96
N ALA A 1195 -55.92 -6.22 19.29
CA ALA A 1195 -57.09 -5.76 20.06
C ALA A 1195 -57.50 -4.28 19.97
#